data_AF-A0A8B9MU73-F1
#
_entry.id   AF-A0A8B9MU73-F1
#
_cell.length_a   1.000
_cell.length_b   1.000
_cell.length_c   1.000
_cell.angle_alpha   90.00
_cell.angle_beta   90.00
_cell.angle_gamma   90.00
#
_symmetry.space_group_name_H-M   'P 1'
#
loop_
_entity.id
_entity.type
_entity.pdbx_description
1 polymer ?
#
loop_
_entity_poly.entity_id
_entity_poly.type
_entity_poly.pdbx_seq_one_letter_code
_entity_poly.pdbx_strand_id
1 'polypeptide(L)'
;MAAKTQGGIRLSALCPKFLHTNSTSHTWPFSAIAELIDNAYDPDVSAKQIWIDKTVINNNICLTFTDNGNGMNSEKLHKMLSFGFSEKSVMNGRVPVGLYGNGFKSGSMRLGKDAIVFTKNGETMSVGLLSQTFLEVTKAEHVMVPIISDPTESKNSLKAILTHSLFSTEEKLLAELDAIIGKKGTRIIIWNLRRDKNEKTEFDFDKDKYDIRIPEDLDETGKRGYKKQERLDQIVPESDYSLRAYCSILYLKPTMQIILRGQKVKTQLVSKSLAFIERDIYRPKFLNAKTVRITFGFNCRNKDHYGIMMYHKNRLIKAYERVGCQLKANNMGVGVVGIIECNFLKPTHNKQDFDYTNEYRLTIAALGEKLNDYWNEMKTKKNEEYPLALPVEEIQKQPDQTWVQCDACLKWRKLPDGIEHLPEKWYCSLNPDPQFRNCNVPEEPEDDDLIHPTYEKTYKKNKDFKTFSAMSGKEAVPRSLLPETSNASVKRPLLLLNRSVSSPHSDSDNSLKRKTSSCMTPVSLKTPRLNDKTFNNHDHDDDDDEDVIILEESSTPKPSADSDVPVVKTECINLDQEEKQIENYDIRELCSAATSEPKSEQLTSSTQTELPNIVVKKEEVEDDTDIQVPRAEMETKQHNVNDVSETSVDFGNELKNRLQLLNKEKEMYQNKCEVLTKQVETLEQRILEMNNKYVKKEMCHQSTETISSSEEEKVRERKLAEVTILYEQALEEIAKLKEQCSTLQNLKTECSKCADGENKSEVEEIAVQLDDVFRQLDKCSIERDRYKSEIELLEVEKNQISCQCEELKAEIAQLKASIPQAVARANDSTTSNVEDSVNFSDGESLKLRSLRVNVGQLLATIMPDLDLQQVNYDIDVVDEILGQVVEQMHEISST
;
A
#
# COMPACT_ATOMS: atom_id res chain seq x y z
N MET A 1 -5.84 27.99 -23.46
CA MET A 1 -6.09 28.68 -24.75
C MET A 1 -4.84 28.53 -25.62
N ALA A 2 -4.59 27.37 -26.25
CA ALA A 2 -3.51 27.27 -27.23
C ALA A 2 -3.79 28.12 -28.49
N ALA A 3 -2.72 28.61 -29.12
CA ALA A 3 -2.79 29.21 -30.45
C ALA A 3 -3.10 28.12 -31.50
N LYS A 4 -4.04 28.40 -32.42
CA LYS A 4 -4.40 27.48 -33.51
C LYS A 4 -3.30 27.48 -34.59
N THR A 5 -2.40 26.51 -34.53
CA THR A 5 -1.51 26.19 -35.66
C THR A 5 -2.29 25.53 -36.81
N GLN A 6 -1.91 25.81 -38.06
CA GLN A 6 -2.61 25.26 -39.25
C GLN A 6 -2.36 23.75 -39.48
N GLY A 7 -1.47 23.13 -38.70
CA GLY A 7 -1.41 21.68 -38.50
C GLY A 7 -1.78 21.33 -37.06
N GLY A 8 -2.67 20.36 -36.88
CA GLY A 8 -3.08 19.88 -35.55
C GLY A 8 -2.08 18.89 -34.95
N ILE A 9 -1.87 18.99 -33.63
CA ILE A 9 -1.07 18.00 -32.87
C ILE A 9 -1.78 16.65 -32.92
N ARG A 10 -1.04 15.56 -33.20
CA ARG A 10 -1.61 14.21 -33.21
C ARG A 10 -2.07 13.80 -31.81
N LEU A 11 -3.30 13.29 -31.71
CA LEU A 11 -3.81 12.71 -30.47
C LEU A 11 -3.07 11.39 -30.15
N SER A 12 -2.90 11.09 -28.86
CA SER A 12 -2.46 9.76 -28.43
C SER A 12 -3.58 8.75 -28.73
N ALA A 13 -3.24 7.65 -29.41
CA ALA A 13 -4.20 6.66 -29.89
C ALA A 13 -4.10 5.34 -29.11
N LEU A 14 -5.25 4.73 -28.83
CA LEU A 14 -5.34 3.45 -28.13
C LEU A 14 -5.59 2.31 -29.12
N CYS A 15 -4.60 1.43 -29.28
CA CYS A 15 -4.74 0.16 -30.01
C CYS A 15 -5.71 -0.79 -29.27
N PRO A 16 -6.58 -1.56 -29.96
CA PRO A 16 -7.48 -2.52 -29.31
C PRO A 16 -6.82 -3.52 -28.36
N LYS A 17 -5.56 -3.89 -28.58
CA LYS A 17 -4.79 -4.76 -27.66
C LYS A 17 -4.72 -4.19 -26.24
N PHE A 18 -4.79 -2.86 -26.07
CA PHE A 18 -4.81 -2.20 -24.77
C PHE A 18 -6.03 -2.59 -23.91
N LEU A 19 -7.16 -3.01 -24.50
CA LEU A 19 -8.30 -3.54 -23.74
C LEU A 19 -7.92 -4.80 -22.94
N HIS A 20 -7.09 -5.66 -23.53
CA HIS A 20 -6.53 -6.81 -22.83
C HIS A 20 -5.48 -6.37 -21.79
N THR A 21 -4.51 -5.53 -22.17
CA THR A 21 -3.45 -5.04 -21.26
C THR A 21 -4.04 -4.36 -20.02
N ASN A 22 -5.11 -3.57 -20.17
CA ASN A 22 -5.78 -2.91 -19.06
C ASN A 22 -6.49 -3.90 -18.10
N SER A 23 -6.93 -5.05 -18.62
CA SER A 23 -7.64 -6.08 -17.86
C SER A 23 -6.73 -6.91 -16.94
N THR A 24 -5.44 -7.04 -17.25
CA THR A 24 -4.50 -7.88 -16.46
C THR A 24 -4.25 -7.35 -15.05
N SER A 25 -4.54 -6.06 -14.83
CA SER A 25 -4.55 -5.43 -13.50
C SER A 25 -5.44 -6.16 -12.47
N HIS A 26 -6.48 -6.86 -12.93
CA HIS A 26 -7.38 -7.66 -12.09
C HIS A 26 -6.98 -9.13 -12.10
N THR A 27 -6.07 -9.56 -11.22
CA THR A 27 -5.74 -10.98 -11.04
C THR A 27 -6.96 -11.79 -10.57
N TRP A 28 -7.65 -11.29 -9.53
CA TRP A 28 -8.82 -11.94 -8.92
C TRP A 28 -10.15 -11.49 -9.57
N PRO A 29 -10.99 -12.41 -10.09
CA PRO A 29 -12.21 -12.06 -10.86
C PRO A 29 -13.20 -11.16 -10.11
N PHE A 30 -13.38 -11.34 -8.80
CA PHE A 30 -14.35 -10.53 -8.05
C PHE A 30 -13.93 -9.07 -7.89
N SER A 31 -12.64 -8.74 -8.04
CA SER A 31 -12.19 -7.33 -8.09
C SER A 31 -12.77 -6.60 -9.31
N ALA A 32 -12.83 -7.28 -10.46
CA ALA A 32 -13.42 -6.77 -11.69
C ALA A 32 -14.95 -6.65 -11.58
N ILE A 33 -15.61 -7.59 -10.89
CA ILE A 33 -17.04 -7.48 -10.54
C ILE A 33 -17.30 -6.28 -9.63
N ALA A 34 -16.44 -6.04 -8.64
CA ALA A 34 -16.61 -4.94 -7.70
C ALA A 34 -16.48 -3.56 -8.36
N GLU A 35 -15.71 -3.40 -9.44
CA GLU A 35 -15.73 -2.16 -10.24
C GLU A 35 -17.13 -1.87 -10.82
N LEU A 36 -17.88 -2.88 -11.23
CA LEU A 36 -19.22 -2.71 -11.78
C LEU A 36 -20.24 -2.37 -10.68
N ILE A 37 -20.09 -2.98 -9.50
CA ILE A 37 -20.91 -2.65 -8.31
C ILE A 37 -20.61 -1.21 -7.83
N ASP A 38 -19.33 -0.82 -7.76
CA ASP A 38 -18.91 0.53 -7.37
C ASP A 38 -19.53 1.60 -8.28
N ASN A 39 -19.61 1.33 -9.59
CA ASN A 39 -20.21 2.28 -10.54
C ASN A 39 -21.72 2.48 -10.35
N ALA A 40 -22.46 1.46 -9.90
CA ALA A 40 -23.87 1.60 -9.53
C ALA A 40 -24.06 2.23 -8.13
N TYR A 41 -23.14 1.94 -7.21
CA TYR A 41 -23.12 2.47 -5.84
C TYR A 41 -22.81 3.97 -5.78
N ASP A 42 -21.94 4.45 -6.68
CA ASP A 42 -21.40 5.81 -6.66
C ASP A 42 -22.50 6.89 -6.73
N PRO A 43 -22.32 8.03 -6.05
CA PRO A 43 -23.41 8.95 -5.71
C PRO A 43 -24.08 9.65 -6.90
N ASP A 44 -23.43 9.69 -8.07
CA ASP A 44 -24.00 10.22 -9.31
C ASP A 44 -24.97 9.24 -10.00
N VAL A 45 -24.81 7.92 -9.77
CA VAL A 45 -25.75 6.88 -10.22
C VAL A 45 -26.75 6.57 -9.10
N SER A 46 -26.29 6.43 -7.86
CA SER A 46 -27.11 6.32 -6.65
C SER A 46 -28.17 5.20 -6.70
N ALA A 47 -27.80 4.05 -7.27
CA ALA A 47 -28.72 2.92 -7.40
C ALA A 47 -29.16 2.40 -6.02
N LYS A 48 -30.45 2.05 -5.91
CA LYS A 48 -31.01 1.44 -4.69
C LYS A 48 -30.77 -0.06 -4.67
N GLN A 49 -30.78 -0.67 -5.85
CA GLN A 49 -30.64 -2.10 -6.09
C GLN A 49 -29.75 -2.32 -7.32
N ILE A 50 -28.85 -3.30 -7.22
CA ILE A 50 -28.16 -3.90 -8.36
C ILE A 50 -28.47 -5.41 -8.40
N TRP A 51 -28.84 -5.90 -9.58
CA TRP A 51 -29.04 -7.31 -9.88
C TRP A 51 -27.82 -7.83 -10.66
N ILE A 52 -27.18 -8.85 -10.11
CA ILE A 52 -26.06 -9.59 -10.69
C ILE A 52 -26.56 -10.98 -11.02
N ASP A 53 -26.52 -11.38 -12.28
CA ASP A 53 -27.07 -12.68 -12.69
C ASP A 53 -26.29 -13.33 -13.84
N LYS A 54 -26.50 -14.64 -14.02
CA LYS A 54 -25.96 -15.43 -15.13
C LYS A 54 -27.10 -15.89 -16.02
N THR A 55 -27.04 -15.51 -17.29
CA THR A 55 -28.03 -15.88 -18.32
C THR A 55 -27.35 -16.59 -19.50
N VAL A 56 -28.15 -17.00 -20.48
CA VAL A 56 -27.68 -17.53 -21.77
C VAL A 56 -28.44 -16.81 -22.88
N ILE A 57 -27.71 -16.12 -23.77
CA ILE A 57 -28.28 -15.36 -24.91
C ILE A 57 -27.61 -15.87 -26.18
N ASN A 58 -28.40 -16.30 -27.17
CA ASN A 58 -27.91 -17.01 -28.37
C ASN A 58 -26.83 -18.07 -28.05
N ASN A 59 -27.13 -18.98 -27.12
CA ASN A 59 -26.23 -20.03 -26.61
C ASN A 59 -24.94 -19.55 -25.90
N ASN A 60 -24.68 -18.24 -25.79
CA ASN A 60 -23.53 -17.69 -25.09
C ASN A 60 -23.86 -17.47 -23.61
N ILE A 61 -23.00 -17.97 -22.71
CA ILE A 61 -23.10 -17.67 -21.27
C ILE A 61 -22.74 -16.20 -21.06
N CYS A 62 -23.63 -15.46 -20.41
CA CYS A 62 -23.46 -14.03 -20.16
C CYS A 62 -23.57 -13.72 -18.66
N LEU A 63 -22.72 -12.81 -18.17
CA LEU A 63 -22.94 -12.12 -16.90
C LEU A 63 -23.74 -10.85 -17.16
N THR A 64 -24.74 -10.57 -16.32
CA THR A 64 -25.54 -9.33 -16.42
C THR A 64 -25.51 -8.56 -15.12
N PHE A 65 -25.30 -7.26 -15.21
CA PHE A 65 -25.32 -6.29 -14.12
C PHE A 65 -26.37 -5.24 -14.43
N THR A 66 -27.49 -5.21 -13.70
CA THR A 66 -28.59 -4.27 -13.93
C THR A 66 -28.82 -3.45 -12.68
N ASP A 67 -28.94 -2.13 -12.80
CA ASP A 67 -29.19 -1.21 -11.67
C ASP A 67 -30.42 -0.33 -11.93
N ASN A 68 -30.99 0.22 -10.85
CA ASN A 68 -32.09 1.19 -10.89
C ASN A 68 -31.69 2.61 -10.46
N GLY A 69 -30.45 2.99 -10.75
CA GLY A 69 -29.91 4.33 -10.54
C GLY A 69 -30.33 5.34 -11.63
N ASN A 70 -29.62 6.46 -11.69
CA ASN A 70 -29.96 7.60 -12.56
C ASN A 70 -29.77 7.35 -14.07
N GLY A 71 -29.02 6.32 -14.46
CA GLY A 71 -28.63 6.07 -15.85
C GLY A 71 -27.71 7.15 -16.44
N MET A 72 -27.61 7.17 -17.77
CA MET A 72 -26.73 8.09 -18.53
C MET A 72 -27.41 8.59 -19.80
N ASN A 73 -26.95 9.74 -20.30
CA ASN A 73 -27.22 10.19 -21.67
C ASN A 73 -26.10 9.69 -22.62
N SER A 74 -26.25 9.93 -23.92
CA SER A 74 -25.27 9.51 -24.94
C SER A 74 -23.83 10.00 -24.68
N GLU A 75 -23.68 11.24 -24.21
CA GLU A 75 -22.36 11.84 -23.93
C GLU A 75 -21.69 11.20 -22.72
N LYS A 76 -22.42 11.01 -21.61
CA LYS A 76 -21.91 10.34 -20.42
C LYS A 76 -21.63 8.86 -20.68
N LEU A 77 -22.40 8.20 -21.55
CA LEU A 77 -22.10 6.85 -22.03
C LEU A 77 -20.82 6.83 -22.87
N HIS A 78 -20.63 7.79 -23.78
CA HIS A 78 -19.37 7.92 -24.53
C HIS A 78 -18.17 8.12 -23.58
N LYS A 79 -18.27 9.02 -22.60
CA LYS A 79 -17.28 9.20 -21.54
C LYS A 79 -17.06 7.92 -20.70
N MET A 80 -18.11 7.15 -20.42
CA MET A 80 -18.00 5.85 -19.72
C MET A 80 -17.26 4.80 -20.56
N LEU A 81 -17.30 4.86 -21.89
CA LEU A 81 -16.54 3.97 -22.77
C LEU A 81 -15.13 4.50 -23.10
N SER A 82 -14.93 5.82 -23.15
CA SER A 82 -13.63 6.48 -23.36
C SER A 82 -12.73 6.45 -22.12
N PHE A 83 -11.42 6.29 -22.28
CA PHE A 83 -10.47 6.19 -21.16
C PHE A 83 -10.20 7.55 -20.48
N GLY A 84 -9.87 7.52 -19.18
CA GLY A 84 -9.48 8.70 -18.39
C GLY A 84 -10.62 9.61 -17.91
N PHE A 85 -11.78 9.60 -18.56
CA PHE A 85 -12.90 10.49 -18.19
C PHE A 85 -13.58 10.07 -16.89
N SER A 86 -13.66 11.00 -15.93
CA SER A 86 -14.38 10.83 -14.66
C SER A 86 -14.79 12.18 -14.08
N GLU A 87 -16.10 12.45 -14.08
CA GLU A 87 -16.70 13.69 -13.53
C GLU A 87 -17.31 13.45 -12.13
N LYS A 88 -16.86 12.38 -11.46
CA LYS A 88 -17.41 11.93 -10.18
C LYS A 88 -17.03 12.87 -9.03
N SER A 89 -18.04 13.44 -8.39
CA SER A 89 -17.93 14.42 -7.31
C SER A 89 -18.66 13.98 -6.04
N VAL A 90 -18.36 14.63 -4.91
CA VAL A 90 -19.03 14.35 -3.62
C VAL A 90 -20.44 14.94 -3.66
N MET A 91 -21.47 14.10 -3.46
CA MET A 91 -22.87 14.54 -3.41
C MET A 91 -23.53 14.08 -2.11
N ASN A 92 -24.29 14.96 -1.44
CA ASN A 92 -25.01 14.65 -0.19
C ASN A 92 -24.12 14.00 0.89
N GLY A 93 -22.85 14.44 0.99
CA GLY A 93 -21.85 13.89 1.92
C GLY A 93 -21.28 12.52 1.53
N ARG A 94 -21.79 11.86 0.47
CA ARG A 94 -21.24 10.60 -0.06
C ARG A 94 -20.08 10.89 -0.99
N VAL A 95 -18.92 10.30 -0.71
CA VAL A 95 -17.72 10.40 -1.53
C VAL A 95 -17.70 9.27 -2.57
N PRO A 96 -17.42 9.54 -3.85
CA PRO A 96 -17.31 8.49 -4.87
C PRO A 96 -16.05 7.63 -4.69
N VAL A 97 -16.24 6.33 -4.89
CA VAL A 97 -15.21 5.28 -4.97
C VAL A 97 -14.48 5.37 -6.31
N GLY A 98 -15.20 5.58 -7.42
CA GLY A 98 -14.63 5.76 -8.74
C GLY A 98 -13.94 7.12 -8.90
N LEU A 99 -12.63 7.10 -9.17
CA LEU A 99 -11.84 8.30 -9.48
C LEU A 99 -11.24 8.25 -10.90
N TYR A 100 -10.60 7.15 -11.28
CA TYR A 100 -9.67 7.07 -12.42
C TYR A 100 -10.33 6.90 -13.81
N GLY A 101 -11.66 6.93 -13.91
CA GLY A 101 -12.39 6.74 -15.17
C GLY A 101 -12.26 5.35 -15.83
N ASN A 102 -11.50 4.42 -15.23
CA ASN A 102 -11.08 3.19 -15.91
C ASN A 102 -11.87 1.93 -15.53
N GLY A 103 -12.42 1.87 -14.31
CA GLY A 103 -12.92 0.62 -13.68
C GLY A 103 -13.91 -0.21 -14.51
N PHE A 104 -14.80 0.44 -15.28
CA PHE A 104 -15.68 -0.29 -16.21
C PHE A 104 -14.88 -1.06 -17.27
N LYS A 105 -13.86 -0.45 -17.89
CA LYS A 105 -13.08 -1.05 -18.98
C LYS A 105 -12.19 -2.18 -18.46
N SER A 106 -11.46 -1.94 -17.37
CA SER A 106 -10.59 -2.96 -16.76
C SER A 106 -11.41 -4.13 -16.23
N GLY A 107 -12.56 -3.84 -15.59
CA GLY A 107 -13.48 -4.85 -15.06
C GLY A 107 -14.18 -5.66 -16.15
N SER A 108 -14.78 -5.02 -17.16
CA SER A 108 -15.54 -5.73 -18.20
C SER A 108 -14.63 -6.60 -19.07
N MET A 109 -13.48 -6.07 -19.50
CA MET A 109 -12.51 -6.79 -20.32
C MET A 109 -11.72 -7.85 -19.52
N ARG A 110 -11.76 -7.78 -18.18
CA ARG A 110 -11.32 -8.89 -17.33
C ARG A 110 -12.31 -10.04 -17.33
N LEU A 111 -13.62 -9.77 -17.27
CA LEU A 111 -14.64 -10.82 -17.15
C LEU A 111 -14.94 -11.55 -18.46
N GLY A 112 -14.90 -10.85 -19.60
CA GLY A 112 -15.05 -11.43 -20.94
C GLY A 112 -14.47 -10.57 -22.05
N LYS A 113 -14.42 -11.10 -23.28
CA LYS A 113 -13.92 -10.33 -24.44
C LYS A 113 -14.80 -9.12 -24.78
N ASP A 114 -16.11 -9.22 -24.53
CA ASP A 114 -17.10 -8.32 -25.09
C ASP A 114 -18.16 -7.90 -24.06
N ALA A 115 -18.50 -6.61 -24.09
CA ALA A 115 -19.51 -6.01 -23.22
C ALA A 115 -20.40 -5.02 -23.98
N ILE A 116 -21.68 -5.00 -23.66
CA ILE A 116 -22.66 -4.02 -24.14
C ILE A 116 -23.37 -3.36 -22.96
N VAL A 117 -23.64 -2.07 -23.07
CA VAL A 117 -24.24 -1.23 -22.04
C VAL A 117 -25.52 -0.63 -22.58
N PHE A 118 -26.66 -1.03 -22.02
CA PHE A 118 -27.97 -0.40 -22.22
C PHE A 118 -28.21 0.58 -21.07
N THR A 119 -28.73 1.78 -21.34
CA THR A 119 -29.01 2.76 -20.28
C THR A 119 -30.24 3.61 -20.60
N LYS A 120 -30.96 4.03 -19.54
CA LYS A 120 -32.11 4.92 -19.61
C LYS A 120 -31.92 6.01 -18.55
N ASN A 121 -31.95 7.29 -18.92
CA ASN A 121 -31.90 8.39 -17.93
C ASN A 121 -33.28 8.98 -17.60
N GLY A 122 -34.35 8.48 -18.22
CA GLY A 122 -35.73 8.96 -18.07
C GLY A 122 -36.21 9.92 -19.16
N GLU A 123 -35.29 10.42 -20.00
CA GLU A 123 -35.56 11.31 -21.14
C GLU A 123 -35.07 10.68 -22.45
N THR A 124 -33.87 10.09 -22.40
CA THR A 124 -33.20 9.37 -23.49
C THR A 124 -32.89 7.94 -23.08
N MET A 125 -32.67 7.11 -24.09
CA MET A 125 -32.15 5.76 -23.98
C MET A 125 -30.87 5.69 -24.82
N SER A 126 -29.90 4.87 -24.43
CA SER A 126 -28.70 4.68 -25.25
C SER A 126 -28.14 3.28 -25.10
N VAL A 127 -27.46 2.81 -26.14
CA VAL A 127 -26.80 1.50 -26.20
C VAL A 127 -25.36 1.70 -26.67
N GLY A 128 -24.38 1.18 -25.94
CA GLY A 128 -22.96 1.31 -26.26
C GLY A 128 -22.24 -0.03 -26.23
N LEU A 129 -21.41 -0.30 -27.24
CA LEU A 129 -20.67 -1.55 -27.40
C LEU A 129 -19.16 -1.35 -27.16
N LEU A 130 -18.57 -2.22 -26.33
CA LEU A 130 -17.13 -2.34 -26.12
C LEU A 130 -16.75 -3.82 -26.32
N SER A 131 -16.29 -4.16 -27.51
CA SER A 131 -16.10 -5.55 -27.95
C SER A 131 -14.71 -5.72 -28.56
N GLN A 132 -13.91 -6.62 -27.97
CA GLN A 132 -12.63 -7.03 -28.57
C GLN A 132 -12.87 -7.79 -29.87
N THR A 133 -13.88 -8.67 -29.93
CA THR A 133 -14.19 -9.43 -31.15
C THR A 133 -14.65 -8.55 -32.32
N PHE A 134 -15.39 -7.47 -32.08
CA PHE A 134 -15.71 -6.46 -33.10
C PHE A 134 -14.43 -5.80 -33.67
N LEU A 135 -13.49 -5.42 -32.81
CA LEU A 135 -12.24 -4.75 -33.21
C LEU A 135 -11.27 -5.71 -33.91
N GLU A 136 -11.21 -6.97 -33.47
CA GLU A 136 -10.50 -8.08 -34.12
C GLU A 136 -11.05 -8.33 -35.55
N VAL A 137 -12.36 -8.52 -35.69
CA VAL A 137 -13.03 -8.84 -36.97
C VAL A 137 -12.96 -7.67 -37.97
N THR A 138 -13.08 -6.43 -37.50
CA THR A 138 -12.95 -5.24 -38.35
C THR A 138 -11.49 -4.83 -38.62
N LYS A 139 -10.51 -5.50 -37.98
CA LYS A 139 -9.08 -5.14 -38.02
C LYS A 139 -8.83 -3.67 -37.67
N ALA A 140 -9.55 -3.15 -36.68
CA ALA A 140 -9.45 -1.75 -36.29
C ALA A 140 -8.08 -1.43 -35.68
N GLU A 141 -7.43 -0.35 -36.13
CA GLU A 141 -6.16 0.12 -35.55
C GLU A 141 -6.38 0.86 -34.21
N HIS A 142 -7.61 1.31 -33.93
CA HIS A 142 -7.98 2.10 -32.77
C HIS A 142 -9.23 1.52 -32.07
N VAL A 143 -9.39 1.77 -30.77
CA VAL A 143 -10.59 1.38 -30.01
C VAL A 143 -11.80 2.19 -30.49
N MET A 144 -12.61 1.59 -31.36
CA MET A 144 -13.89 2.11 -31.83
C MET A 144 -15.03 1.62 -30.92
N VAL A 145 -15.91 2.52 -30.50
CA VAL A 145 -17.05 2.23 -29.60
C VAL A 145 -18.38 2.61 -30.26
N PRO A 146 -19.10 1.65 -30.89
CA PRO A 146 -20.42 1.91 -31.45
C PRO A 146 -21.41 2.35 -30.36
N ILE A 147 -22.04 3.51 -30.54
CA ILE A 147 -23.10 4.04 -29.66
C ILE A 147 -24.34 4.38 -30.48
N ILE A 148 -25.50 3.99 -29.96
CA ILE A 148 -26.83 4.38 -30.44
C ILE A 148 -27.46 5.26 -29.37
N SER A 149 -27.99 6.42 -29.77
CA SER A 149 -28.81 7.30 -28.91
C SER A 149 -30.08 7.78 -29.61
N ASP A 150 -29.99 8.13 -30.89
CA ASP A 150 -31.13 8.15 -31.82
C ASP A 150 -30.87 7.16 -32.98
N PRO A 151 -31.77 6.20 -33.26
CA PRO A 151 -31.61 5.25 -34.36
C PRO A 151 -31.50 5.90 -35.76
N THR A 152 -32.05 7.10 -35.94
CA THR A 152 -32.06 7.80 -37.24
C THR A 152 -30.72 8.43 -37.58
N GLU A 153 -29.97 8.90 -36.56
CA GLU A 153 -28.62 9.44 -36.68
C GLU A 153 -27.55 8.33 -36.57
N SER A 154 -27.74 7.38 -35.63
CA SER A 154 -26.72 6.40 -35.24
C SER A 154 -26.59 5.18 -36.18
N LYS A 155 -27.00 5.30 -37.46
CA LYS A 155 -27.20 4.16 -38.39
C LYS A 155 -25.99 3.24 -38.55
N ASN A 156 -24.77 3.79 -38.57
CA ASN A 156 -23.54 2.99 -38.67
C ASN A 156 -23.27 2.21 -37.38
N SER A 157 -23.47 2.84 -36.20
CA SER A 157 -23.35 2.17 -34.90
C SER A 157 -24.40 1.06 -34.74
N LEU A 158 -25.65 1.33 -35.14
CA LEU A 158 -26.73 0.36 -35.14
C LEU A 158 -26.35 -0.84 -36.02
N LYS A 159 -25.92 -0.61 -37.27
CA LYS A 159 -25.45 -1.69 -38.16
C LYS A 159 -24.31 -2.50 -37.53
N ALA A 160 -23.32 -1.85 -36.91
CA ALA A 160 -22.22 -2.54 -36.24
C ALA A 160 -22.71 -3.43 -35.08
N ILE A 161 -23.59 -2.90 -34.21
CA ILE A 161 -24.16 -3.65 -33.08
C ILE A 161 -25.02 -4.82 -33.56
N LEU A 162 -25.88 -4.63 -34.57
CA LEU A 162 -26.70 -5.70 -35.14
C LEU A 162 -25.90 -6.79 -35.86
N THR A 163 -24.68 -6.47 -36.35
CA THR A 163 -23.81 -7.41 -37.06
C THR A 163 -22.85 -8.16 -36.13
N HIS A 164 -22.36 -7.52 -35.05
CA HIS A 164 -21.25 -8.02 -34.24
C HIS A 164 -21.56 -8.26 -32.76
N SER A 165 -22.76 -7.91 -32.26
CA SER A 165 -23.20 -8.24 -30.90
C SER A 165 -24.12 -9.47 -30.87
N LEU A 166 -24.53 -9.89 -29.66
CA LEU A 166 -25.55 -10.93 -29.48
C LEU A 166 -26.96 -10.54 -30.00
N PHE A 167 -27.18 -9.26 -30.32
CA PHE A 167 -28.52 -8.73 -30.57
C PHE A 167 -28.71 -8.42 -32.06
N SER A 168 -29.09 -9.45 -32.81
CA SER A 168 -29.19 -9.44 -34.28
C SER A 168 -30.32 -8.59 -34.87
N THR A 169 -31.22 -8.03 -34.06
CA THR A 169 -32.35 -7.19 -34.50
C THR A 169 -32.63 -6.08 -33.48
N GLU A 170 -33.28 -4.99 -33.91
CA GLU A 170 -33.55 -3.83 -33.05
C GLU A 170 -34.54 -4.15 -31.92
N GLU A 171 -35.53 -5.02 -32.18
CA GLU A 171 -36.49 -5.47 -31.17
C GLU A 171 -35.80 -6.22 -30.02
N LYS A 172 -34.70 -6.94 -30.31
CA LYS A 172 -33.88 -7.59 -29.27
C LYS A 172 -33.10 -6.59 -28.42
N LEU A 173 -32.62 -5.49 -29.01
CA LEU A 173 -31.97 -4.39 -28.27
C LEU A 173 -32.99 -3.65 -27.37
N LEU A 174 -34.19 -3.41 -27.89
CA LEU A 174 -35.29 -2.78 -27.15
C LEU A 174 -35.78 -3.67 -25.99
N ALA A 175 -35.82 -5.00 -26.17
CA ALA A 175 -36.16 -5.94 -25.10
C ALA A 175 -35.17 -5.89 -23.91
N GLU A 176 -33.87 -5.75 -24.15
CA GLU A 176 -32.88 -5.60 -23.08
C GLU A 176 -32.92 -4.20 -22.43
N LEU A 177 -33.28 -3.16 -23.18
CA LEU A 177 -33.62 -1.86 -22.61
C LEU A 177 -34.83 -1.96 -21.67
N ASP A 178 -35.88 -2.70 -22.06
CA ASP A 178 -37.11 -2.86 -21.27
C ASP A 178 -36.96 -3.85 -20.10
N ALA A 179 -35.89 -4.64 -20.06
CA ALA A 179 -35.45 -5.36 -18.87
C ALA A 179 -34.92 -4.43 -17.75
N ILE A 180 -34.63 -3.15 -18.03
CA ILE A 180 -34.31 -2.15 -17.00
C ILE A 180 -35.60 -1.73 -16.28
N ILE A 181 -35.77 -2.19 -15.03
CA ILE A 181 -36.99 -2.02 -14.24
C ILE A 181 -37.15 -0.56 -13.77
N GLY A 182 -37.78 0.27 -14.62
CA GLY A 182 -38.19 1.63 -14.27
C GLY A 182 -38.04 2.62 -15.42
N LYS A 183 -38.05 3.91 -15.08
CA LYS A 183 -37.75 4.99 -16.04
C LYS A 183 -36.24 5.29 -16.15
N LYS A 184 -35.45 4.88 -15.15
CA LYS A 184 -34.00 5.11 -15.09
C LYS A 184 -33.27 3.84 -14.67
N GLY A 185 -32.02 3.70 -15.12
CA GLY A 185 -31.12 2.61 -14.76
C GLY A 185 -30.14 2.26 -15.88
N THR A 186 -29.22 1.33 -15.59
CA THR A 186 -28.27 0.79 -16.58
C THR A 186 -28.30 -0.74 -16.53
N ARG A 187 -28.04 -1.38 -17.67
CA ARG A 187 -27.89 -2.83 -17.82
C ARG A 187 -26.67 -3.14 -18.67
N ILE A 188 -25.67 -3.72 -18.03
CA ILE A 188 -24.43 -4.19 -18.64
C ILE A 188 -24.56 -5.69 -18.88
N ILE A 189 -24.26 -6.16 -20.08
CA ILE A 189 -24.19 -7.58 -20.43
C ILE A 189 -22.78 -7.88 -20.95
N ILE A 190 -22.12 -8.86 -20.34
CA ILE A 190 -20.75 -9.29 -20.67
C ILE A 190 -20.81 -10.74 -21.11
N TRP A 191 -20.23 -11.04 -22.27
CA TRP A 191 -20.17 -12.39 -22.85
C TRP A 191 -18.75 -12.70 -23.35
N ASN A 192 -18.58 -13.88 -23.96
CA ASN A 192 -17.26 -14.44 -24.27
C ASN A 192 -16.36 -14.40 -23.02
N LEU A 193 -16.92 -14.92 -21.91
CA LEU A 193 -16.31 -14.96 -20.59
C LEU A 193 -15.01 -15.77 -20.62
N ARG A 194 -14.06 -15.48 -19.72
CA ARG A 194 -12.81 -16.24 -19.66
C ARG A 194 -13.04 -17.72 -19.34
N ARG A 195 -12.26 -18.56 -20.01
CA ARG A 195 -12.26 -20.02 -19.87
C ARG A 195 -10.87 -20.52 -19.49
N ASP A 196 -10.83 -21.69 -18.86
CA ASP A 196 -9.60 -22.44 -18.58
C ASP A 196 -9.16 -23.29 -19.79
N LYS A 197 -8.08 -24.07 -19.61
CA LYS A 197 -7.59 -25.03 -20.62
C LYS A 197 -8.59 -26.16 -20.95
N ASN A 198 -9.67 -26.30 -20.18
CA ASN A 198 -10.70 -27.34 -20.35
C ASN A 198 -11.98 -26.75 -20.97
N GLU A 199 -11.93 -25.54 -21.54
CA GLU A 199 -13.07 -24.76 -22.05
C GLU A 199 -14.16 -24.44 -20.98
N LYS A 200 -13.87 -24.65 -19.68
CA LYS A 200 -14.79 -24.31 -18.58
C LYS A 200 -14.63 -22.84 -18.22
N THR A 201 -15.73 -22.14 -17.93
CA THR A 201 -15.68 -20.75 -17.45
C THR A 201 -14.93 -20.63 -16.12
N GLU A 202 -14.23 -19.52 -15.89
CA GLU A 202 -13.54 -19.22 -14.61
C GLU A 202 -14.49 -19.13 -13.40
N PHE A 203 -15.81 -19.15 -13.66
CA PHE A 203 -16.86 -19.21 -12.66
C PHE A 203 -17.58 -20.55 -12.68
N ASP A 204 -17.86 -21.07 -11.48
CA ASP A 204 -18.84 -22.12 -11.21
C ASP A 204 -20.21 -21.47 -10.93
N PHE A 205 -21.21 -21.87 -11.71
CA PHE A 205 -22.58 -21.36 -11.65
C PHE A 205 -23.59 -22.38 -11.09
N ASP A 206 -23.13 -23.59 -10.79
CA ASP A 206 -23.96 -24.80 -10.65
C ASP A 206 -23.78 -25.46 -9.26
N LYS A 207 -22.60 -25.33 -8.64
CA LYS A 207 -22.32 -25.75 -7.25
C LYS A 207 -23.20 -25.04 -6.22
N ASP A 208 -23.55 -23.78 -6.49
CA ASP A 208 -24.69 -23.09 -5.87
C ASP A 208 -25.41 -22.23 -6.91
N LYS A 209 -26.68 -22.56 -7.17
CA LYS A 209 -27.57 -21.85 -8.10
C LYS A 209 -27.86 -20.40 -7.68
N TYR A 210 -27.63 -20.02 -6.41
CA TYR A 210 -27.84 -18.67 -5.89
C TYR A 210 -26.53 -17.87 -5.71
N ASP A 211 -25.40 -18.38 -6.20
CA ASP A 211 -24.09 -17.75 -6.07
C ASP A 211 -23.37 -17.65 -7.44
N ILE A 212 -22.24 -16.97 -7.46
CA ILE A 212 -21.24 -17.06 -8.53
C ILE A 212 -19.93 -17.35 -7.82
N ARG A 213 -19.35 -18.53 -8.08
CA ARG A 213 -18.21 -19.04 -7.31
C ARG A 213 -16.98 -19.16 -8.20
N ILE A 214 -15.80 -19.03 -7.60
CA ILE A 214 -14.56 -19.50 -8.24
C ILE A 214 -14.44 -21.00 -7.93
N PRO A 215 -14.11 -21.86 -8.92
CA PRO A 215 -13.92 -23.29 -8.67
C PRO A 215 -12.76 -23.57 -7.70
N GLU A 216 -12.80 -24.74 -7.06
CA GLU A 216 -11.68 -25.26 -6.28
C GLU A 216 -10.74 -26.02 -7.20
N ASP A 217 -9.51 -25.54 -7.34
CA ASP A 217 -8.44 -26.28 -8.00
C ASP A 217 -7.99 -27.48 -7.15
N LEU A 218 -7.34 -28.44 -7.81
CA LEU A 218 -6.56 -29.49 -7.17
C LEU A 218 -5.13 -28.98 -7.04
N ASP A 219 -4.59 -28.93 -5.81
CA ASP A 219 -3.16 -28.71 -5.65
C ASP A 219 -2.35 -29.97 -5.99
N GLU A 220 -1.04 -29.81 -6.21
CA GLU A 220 -0.13 -30.90 -6.58
C GLU A 220 -0.06 -32.02 -5.51
N THR A 221 -0.52 -31.74 -4.27
CA THR A 221 -0.65 -32.74 -3.19
C THR A 221 -2.02 -33.43 -3.17
N GLY A 222 -2.86 -33.21 -4.18
CA GLY A 222 -4.17 -33.84 -4.34
C GLY A 222 -5.28 -33.26 -3.43
N LYS A 223 -5.03 -32.15 -2.75
CA LYS A 223 -6.04 -31.48 -1.92
C LYS A 223 -6.86 -30.52 -2.77
N ARG A 224 -8.17 -30.48 -2.52
CA ARG A 224 -9.08 -29.52 -3.17
C ARG A 224 -9.10 -28.22 -2.37
N GLY A 225 -8.92 -27.10 -3.04
CA GLY A 225 -9.08 -25.79 -2.41
C GLY A 225 -8.61 -24.65 -3.29
N TYR A 226 -9.50 -23.68 -3.54
CA TYR A 226 -9.10 -22.39 -4.10
C TYR A 226 -8.14 -21.70 -3.12
N LYS A 227 -6.99 -21.21 -3.60
CA LYS A 227 -6.01 -20.45 -2.82
C LYS A 227 -5.76 -19.10 -3.48
N LYS A 228 -6.08 -18.00 -2.80
CA LYS A 228 -5.63 -16.67 -3.23
C LYS A 228 -4.10 -16.60 -3.05
N GLN A 229 -3.38 -16.10 -4.04
CA GLN A 229 -1.90 -16.10 -4.10
C GLN A 229 -1.22 -15.47 -2.86
N GLU A 230 -1.88 -14.53 -2.19
CA GLU A 230 -1.44 -13.87 -0.94
C GLU A 230 -1.52 -14.76 0.33
N ARG A 231 -2.14 -15.95 0.27
CA ARG A 231 -2.60 -16.71 1.46
C ARG A 231 -2.31 -18.21 1.38
N LEU A 232 -1.13 -18.60 0.89
CA LEU A 232 -0.73 -20.00 0.71
C LEU A 232 -0.86 -20.86 1.98
N ASP A 233 -0.55 -20.30 3.16
CA ASP A 233 -0.51 -21.02 4.45
C ASP A 233 -1.77 -20.85 5.34
N GLN A 234 -2.87 -20.29 4.81
CA GLN A 234 -4.01 -19.87 5.63
C GLN A 234 -5.34 -20.51 5.19
N ILE A 235 -6.26 -20.67 6.15
CA ILE A 235 -7.65 -21.05 5.85
C ILE A 235 -8.29 -19.94 5.01
N VAL A 236 -8.62 -20.28 3.76
CA VAL A 236 -9.09 -19.33 2.75
C VAL A 236 -10.54 -18.90 3.06
N PRO A 237 -10.80 -17.61 3.34
CA PRO A 237 -12.12 -17.13 3.70
C PRO A 237 -13.15 -17.30 2.57
N GLU A 238 -14.41 -17.51 2.95
CA GLU A 238 -15.52 -17.66 1.99
C GLU A 238 -15.64 -16.49 1.00
N SER A 239 -15.25 -15.28 1.41
CA SER A 239 -15.18 -14.09 0.54
C SER A 239 -14.26 -14.23 -0.66
N ASP A 240 -13.28 -15.13 -0.63
CA ASP A 240 -12.27 -15.26 -1.67
C ASP A 240 -12.80 -16.04 -2.89
N TYR A 241 -13.79 -16.93 -2.68
CA TYR A 241 -14.36 -17.80 -3.71
C TYR A 241 -15.89 -17.74 -3.86
N SER A 242 -16.63 -17.10 -2.94
CA SER A 242 -18.08 -16.86 -3.06
C SER A 242 -18.37 -15.37 -3.26
N LEU A 243 -18.99 -15.02 -4.39
CA LEU A 243 -19.39 -13.65 -4.65
C LEU A 243 -20.47 -13.19 -3.67
N ARG A 244 -21.37 -14.09 -3.25
CA ARG A 244 -22.37 -13.85 -2.19
C ARG A 244 -21.71 -13.43 -0.87
N ALA A 245 -20.64 -14.11 -0.45
CA ALA A 245 -19.91 -13.78 0.76
C ALA A 245 -19.16 -12.44 0.63
N TYR A 246 -18.44 -12.22 -0.48
CA TYR A 246 -17.70 -10.98 -0.75
C TYR A 246 -18.62 -9.75 -0.78
N CYS A 247 -19.72 -9.81 -1.55
CA CYS A 247 -20.72 -8.75 -1.63
C CYS A 247 -21.37 -8.43 -0.27
N SER A 248 -21.34 -9.35 0.71
CA SER A 248 -21.89 -9.09 2.05
C SER A 248 -21.01 -8.15 2.91
N ILE A 249 -19.71 -8.03 2.59
CA ILE A 249 -18.71 -7.23 3.30
C ILE A 249 -18.07 -6.12 2.46
N LEU A 250 -18.40 -6.03 1.17
CA LEU A 250 -17.82 -5.11 0.19
C LEU A 250 -17.91 -3.62 0.59
N TYR A 251 -18.95 -3.25 1.35
CA TYR A 251 -19.14 -1.90 1.88
C TYR A 251 -19.25 -1.91 3.41
N LEU A 252 -18.56 -1.00 4.10
CA LEU A 252 -18.52 -0.91 5.57
C LEU A 252 -19.90 -0.55 6.15
N LYS A 253 -20.57 0.42 5.51
CA LYS A 253 -21.95 0.85 5.77
C LYS A 253 -22.74 0.68 4.45
N PRO A 254 -23.34 -0.50 4.18
CA PRO A 254 -24.02 -0.76 2.91
C PRO A 254 -25.26 0.11 2.72
N THR A 255 -25.36 0.86 1.63
CA THR A 255 -26.52 1.72 1.32
C THR A 255 -27.21 1.42 -0.02
N MET A 256 -26.79 0.36 -0.70
CA MET A 256 -27.41 -0.24 -1.89
C MET A 256 -27.63 -1.72 -1.63
N GLN A 257 -28.75 -2.28 -2.11
CA GLN A 257 -29.01 -3.72 -2.06
C GLN A 257 -28.34 -4.42 -3.25
N ILE A 258 -27.62 -5.51 -2.98
CA ILE A 258 -27.11 -6.41 -4.01
C ILE A 258 -28.03 -7.62 -4.08
N ILE A 259 -28.52 -7.96 -5.27
CA ILE A 259 -29.27 -9.18 -5.56
C ILE A 259 -28.39 -10.03 -6.48
N LEU A 260 -28.10 -11.26 -6.07
CA LEU A 260 -27.24 -12.18 -6.82
C LEU A 260 -28.05 -13.43 -7.19
N ARG A 261 -28.08 -13.80 -8.48
CA ARG A 261 -28.81 -14.97 -8.99
C ARG A 261 -30.27 -15.01 -8.50
N GLY A 262 -30.97 -13.89 -8.67
CA GLY A 262 -32.32 -13.66 -8.16
C GLY A 262 -32.50 -13.50 -6.63
N GLN A 263 -31.53 -13.86 -5.78
CA GLN A 263 -31.66 -13.77 -4.32
C GLN A 263 -30.83 -12.64 -3.70
N LYS A 264 -31.47 -11.81 -2.86
CA LYS A 264 -30.85 -10.72 -2.09
C LYS A 264 -29.62 -11.21 -1.30
N VAL A 265 -28.53 -10.46 -1.34
CA VAL A 265 -27.34 -10.66 -0.50
C VAL A 265 -27.63 -10.05 0.87
N LYS A 266 -27.44 -10.82 1.95
CA LYS A 266 -27.54 -10.32 3.33
C LYS A 266 -26.26 -9.55 3.68
N THR A 267 -26.19 -8.29 3.27
CA THR A 267 -25.12 -7.35 3.60
C THR A 267 -25.02 -7.12 5.12
N GLN A 268 -23.84 -6.74 5.61
CA GLN A 268 -23.53 -6.70 7.04
C GLN A 268 -22.88 -5.37 7.42
N LEU A 269 -23.32 -4.75 8.52
CA LEU A 269 -22.50 -3.76 9.23
C LEU A 269 -21.38 -4.52 9.96
N VAL A 270 -20.23 -4.65 9.30
CA VAL A 270 -19.14 -5.52 9.79
C VAL A 270 -18.68 -5.10 11.20
N SER A 271 -18.67 -3.80 11.48
CA SER A 271 -18.36 -3.20 12.79
C SER A 271 -19.35 -3.54 13.92
N LYS A 272 -20.51 -4.10 13.60
CA LYS A 272 -21.55 -4.52 14.55
C LYS A 272 -21.76 -6.04 14.59
N SER A 273 -21.16 -6.78 13.65
CA SER A 273 -21.27 -8.25 13.54
C SER A 273 -20.29 -9.02 14.44
N LEU A 274 -19.47 -8.29 15.21
CA LEU A 274 -18.48 -8.81 16.14
C LEU A 274 -19.03 -8.85 17.58
N ALA A 275 -18.32 -9.53 18.47
CA ALA A 275 -18.59 -9.56 19.90
C ALA A 275 -17.38 -9.09 20.73
N PHE A 276 -17.61 -8.53 21.91
CA PHE A 276 -16.62 -7.81 22.71
C PHE A 276 -15.98 -6.65 21.91
N ILE A 277 -16.84 -5.81 21.32
CA ILE A 277 -16.48 -4.68 20.48
C ILE A 277 -15.82 -3.58 21.33
N GLU A 278 -14.56 -3.28 21.02
CA GLU A 278 -13.78 -2.20 21.61
C GLU A 278 -13.31 -1.23 20.51
N ARG A 279 -13.35 0.06 20.79
CA ARG A 279 -12.87 1.12 19.88
C ARG A 279 -11.50 1.61 20.33
N ASP A 280 -10.61 1.83 19.37
CA ASP A 280 -9.31 2.49 19.55
C ASP A 280 -9.15 3.61 18.49
N ILE A 281 -8.23 4.55 18.74
CA ILE A 281 -8.03 5.74 17.93
C ILE A 281 -6.58 5.82 17.47
N TYR A 282 -6.37 5.82 16.15
CA TYR A 282 -5.09 6.09 15.50
C TYR A 282 -4.92 7.59 15.27
N ARG A 283 -3.73 8.11 15.59
CA ARG A 283 -3.34 9.52 15.47
C ARG A 283 -1.96 9.61 14.79
N PRO A 284 -1.87 9.34 13.48
CA PRO A 284 -0.59 9.41 12.77
C PRO A 284 -0.08 10.84 12.69
N LYS A 285 1.23 11.03 12.85
CA LYS A 285 1.88 12.36 12.81
C LYS A 285 1.68 13.08 11.47
N PHE A 286 1.49 12.33 10.38
CA PHE A 286 1.27 12.86 9.03
C PHE A 286 -0.17 13.32 8.75
N LEU A 287 -1.13 13.09 9.67
CA LEU A 287 -2.48 13.64 9.56
C LEU A 287 -2.70 14.76 10.58
N ASN A 288 -2.58 16.00 10.13
CA ASN A 288 -2.74 17.24 10.91
C ASN A 288 -3.95 17.18 11.87
N ALA A 289 -3.69 16.76 13.11
CA ALA A 289 -4.66 16.45 14.18
C ALA A 289 -5.82 15.47 13.86
N LYS A 290 -5.96 14.94 12.64
CA LYS A 290 -7.11 14.08 12.29
C LYS A 290 -6.97 12.68 12.91
N THR A 291 -8.06 12.24 13.53
CA THR A 291 -8.17 10.91 14.13
C THR A 291 -8.71 9.90 13.11
N VAL A 292 -8.21 8.67 13.18
CA VAL A 292 -8.77 7.53 12.43
C VAL A 292 -9.28 6.51 13.46
N ARG A 293 -10.53 6.08 13.30
CA ARG A 293 -11.18 5.13 14.21
C ARG A 293 -10.81 3.71 13.82
N ILE A 294 -10.57 2.88 14.82
CA ILE A 294 -10.38 1.43 14.67
C ILE A 294 -11.40 0.73 15.57
N THR A 295 -12.12 -0.24 15.03
CA THR A 295 -13.01 -1.11 15.81
C THR A 295 -12.38 -2.49 15.87
N PHE A 296 -12.14 -3.03 17.07
CA PHE A 296 -11.76 -4.42 17.29
C PHE A 296 -12.92 -5.20 17.87
N GLY A 297 -12.96 -6.50 17.59
CA GLY A 297 -13.93 -7.43 18.15
C GLY A 297 -13.62 -8.86 17.74
N PHE A 298 -14.34 -9.84 18.29
CA PHE A 298 -14.24 -11.23 17.87
C PHE A 298 -15.27 -11.58 16.80
N ASN A 299 -14.85 -12.35 15.79
CA ASN A 299 -15.75 -12.89 14.78
C ASN A 299 -16.71 -13.93 15.42
N CYS A 300 -18.01 -13.70 15.28
CA CYS A 300 -19.06 -14.57 15.82
C CYS A 300 -19.36 -15.80 14.96
N ARG A 301 -18.98 -15.78 13.67
CA ARG A 301 -19.39 -16.79 12.66
C ARG A 301 -18.31 -17.80 12.37
N ASN A 302 -17.11 -17.36 12.00
CA ASN A 302 -15.95 -18.23 11.80
C ASN A 302 -14.71 -17.63 12.48
N LYS A 303 -14.05 -18.42 13.31
CA LYS A 303 -12.89 -18.03 14.12
C LYS A 303 -11.61 -17.94 13.29
N ASP A 304 -11.58 -18.62 12.15
CA ASP A 304 -10.45 -18.64 11.21
C ASP A 304 -10.44 -17.44 10.25
N HIS A 305 -11.62 -16.82 10.05
CA HIS A 305 -11.79 -15.57 9.30
C HIS A 305 -11.51 -14.37 10.23
N TYR A 306 -10.24 -14.11 10.53
CA TYR A 306 -9.78 -13.05 11.45
C TYR A 306 -8.69 -12.17 10.82
N GLY A 307 -8.30 -11.06 11.46
CA GLY A 307 -7.38 -10.06 10.91
C GLY A 307 -8.04 -8.71 10.59
N ILE A 308 -7.32 -7.79 9.96
CA ILE A 308 -7.78 -6.43 9.68
C ILE A 308 -8.55 -6.35 8.37
N MET A 309 -9.69 -5.65 8.41
CA MET A 309 -10.48 -5.25 7.25
C MET A 309 -10.27 -3.75 7.02
N MET A 310 -9.57 -3.43 5.94
CA MET A 310 -9.18 -2.07 5.56
C MET A 310 -10.10 -1.55 4.45
N TYR A 311 -10.87 -0.53 4.78
CA TYR A 311 -11.78 0.16 3.87
C TYR A 311 -11.16 1.48 3.38
N HIS A 312 -11.65 1.99 2.25
CA HIS A 312 -11.38 3.33 1.74
C HIS A 312 -12.67 3.86 1.12
N LYS A 313 -13.18 5.00 1.59
CA LYS A 313 -14.45 5.62 1.16
C LYS A 313 -15.61 4.61 1.14
N ASN A 314 -15.87 4.00 2.29
CA ASN A 314 -16.84 2.94 2.51
C ASN A 314 -16.58 1.61 1.79
N ARG A 315 -15.65 1.52 0.82
CA ARG A 315 -15.36 0.33 0.01
C ARG A 315 -14.22 -0.49 0.59
N LEU A 316 -14.40 -1.81 0.68
CA LEU A 316 -13.38 -2.77 1.13
C LEU A 316 -12.21 -2.79 0.13
N ILE A 317 -10.98 -2.63 0.62
CA ILE A 317 -9.73 -2.78 -0.16
C ILE A 317 -9.03 -4.08 0.21
N LYS A 318 -8.70 -4.28 1.50
CA LYS A 318 -8.13 -5.53 2.02
C LYS A 318 -9.01 -6.12 3.11
N ALA A 319 -9.17 -7.44 3.11
CA ALA A 319 -9.82 -8.18 4.18
C ALA A 319 -8.82 -9.09 4.90
N TYR A 320 -9.08 -9.42 6.17
CA TYR A 320 -8.36 -10.44 6.95
C TYR A 320 -6.82 -10.33 6.93
N GLU A 321 -6.31 -9.08 6.84
CA GLU A 321 -4.87 -8.77 6.83
C GLU A 321 -4.25 -9.08 8.20
N ARG A 322 -3.11 -9.77 8.24
CA ARG A 322 -2.56 -10.28 9.52
C ARG A 322 -1.60 -9.26 10.13
N VAL A 323 -1.82 -8.88 11.39
CA VAL A 323 -1.00 -7.85 12.05
C VAL A 323 -0.58 -8.22 13.47
N GLY A 324 0.56 -7.68 13.92
CA GLY A 324 1.02 -7.80 15.30
C GLY A 324 1.26 -9.25 15.70
N CYS A 325 0.57 -9.72 16.74
CA CYS A 325 0.69 -11.09 17.23
C CYS A 325 0.12 -12.15 16.27
N GLN A 326 -0.77 -11.78 15.34
CA GLN A 326 -1.35 -12.70 14.35
C GLN A 326 -0.37 -13.15 13.27
N LEU A 327 0.79 -12.48 13.15
CA LEU A 327 1.89 -12.85 12.25
C LEU A 327 2.83 -13.91 12.88
N LYS A 328 2.57 -14.32 14.12
CA LYS A 328 3.38 -15.34 14.81
C LYS A 328 2.71 -16.70 14.64
N ALA A 329 3.52 -17.75 14.50
CA ALA A 329 3.05 -19.14 14.43
C ALA A 329 2.57 -19.65 15.81
N ASN A 330 1.50 -19.05 16.35
CA ASN A 330 0.87 -19.41 17.61
C ASN A 330 -0.60 -18.94 17.65
N ASN A 331 -1.33 -19.34 18.70
CA ASN A 331 -2.75 -19.01 18.84
C ASN A 331 -2.99 -17.58 19.39
N MET A 332 -2.21 -16.57 18.96
CA MET A 332 -2.40 -15.18 19.36
C MET A 332 -3.21 -14.37 18.33
N GLY A 333 -4.22 -13.63 18.81
CA GLY A 333 -5.09 -12.81 17.97
C GLY A 333 -6.08 -13.61 17.10
N VAL A 334 -6.16 -14.93 17.28
CA VAL A 334 -7.12 -15.82 16.59
C VAL A 334 -8.55 -15.37 16.88
N GLY A 335 -9.41 -15.35 15.85
CA GLY A 335 -10.78 -14.83 15.94
C GLY A 335 -10.91 -13.31 16.07
N VAL A 336 -9.82 -12.55 16.26
CA VAL A 336 -9.88 -11.08 16.37
C VAL A 336 -9.94 -10.43 14.98
N VAL A 337 -11.02 -9.71 14.73
CA VAL A 337 -11.17 -8.82 13.56
C VAL A 337 -10.91 -7.39 14.01
N GLY A 338 -10.14 -6.64 13.22
CA GLY A 338 -10.00 -5.19 13.33
C GLY A 338 -10.56 -4.50 12.08
N ILE A 339 -11.15 -3.32 12.22
CA ILE A 339 -11.81 -2.61 11.12
C ILE A 339 -11.36 -1.14 11.15
N ILE A 340 -10.89 -0.65 10.00
CA ILE A 340 -10.35 0.70 9.83
C ILE A 340 -10.76 1.27 8.46
N GLU A 341 -11.01 2.58 8.39
CA GLU A 341 -11.20 3.30 7.12
C GLU A 341 -9.99 4.22 6.82
N CYS A 342 -9.24 3.85 5.80
CA CYS A 342 -7.99 4.48 5.37
C CYS A 342 -8.21 5.51 4.24
N ASN A 343 -9.05 6.51 4.48
CA ASN A 343 -9.34 7.59 3.51
C ASN A 343 -8.13 8.46 3.12
N PHE A 344 -7.01 8.30 3.83
CA PHE A 344 -5.74 9.00 3.63
C PHE A 344 -4.72 8.18 2.80
N LEU A 345 -4.97 6.89 2.58
CA LEU A 345 -4.17 6.05 1.68
C LEU A 345 -4.79 6.05 0.28
N LYS A 346 -3.98 5.80 -0.74
CA LYS A 346 -4.42 5.62 -2.13
C LYS A 346 -4.55 4.12 -2.44
N PRO A 347 -5.72 3.63 -2.90
CA PRO A 347 -5.82 2.28 -3.43
C PRO A 347 -5.02 2.13 -4.73
N THR A 348 -4.49 0.94 -4.97
CA THR A 348 -3.87 0.57 -6.25
C THR A 348 -4.91 0.49 -7.38
N HIS A 349 -4.45 0.37 -8.63
CA HIS A 349 -5.28 0.38 -9.84
C HIS A 349 -6.52 -0.54 -9.81
N ASN A 350 -6.41 -1.72 -9.19
CA ASN A 350 -7.49 -2.72 -9.09
C ASN A 350 -8.30 -2.65 -7.77
N LYS A 351 -7.99 -1.67 -6.92
CA LYS A 351 -8.55 -1.45 -5.57
C LYS A 351 -8.50 -2.68 -4.65
N GLN A 352 -7.48 -3.54 -4.77
CA GLN A 352 -7.27 -4.72 -3.88
C GLN A 352 -6.12 -4.54 -2.89
N ASP A 353 -5.29 -3.50 -3.04
CA ASP A 353 -4.28 -3.10 -2.07
C ASP A 353 -4.16 -1.56 -2.03
N PHE A 354 -3.26 -1.04 -1.21
CA PHE A 354 -2.85 0.36 -1.19
C PHE A 354 -1.46 0.54 -1.80
N ASP A 355 -1.15 1.75 -2.27
CA ASP A 355 0.22 2.12 -2.64
C ASP A 355 1.15 1.86 -1.44
N TYR A 356 2.30 1.19 -1.67
CA TYR A 356 3.20 0.73 -0.60
C TYR A 356 4.08 1.85 0.00
N THR A 357 3.43 2.90 0.51
CA THR A 357 4.09 4.10 1.01
C THR A 357 4.60 3.94 2.44
N ASN A 358 5.20 5.00 2.99
CA ASN A 358 5.55 5.07 4.42
C ASN A 358 4.29 5.09 5.30
N GLU A 359 3.24 5.79 4.87
CA GLU A 359 1.96 5.95 5.57
C GLU A 359 1.22 4.62 5.71
N TYR A 360 1.24 3.78 4.65
CA TYR A 360 0.70 2.41 4.70
C TYR A 360 1.44 1.57 5.75
N ARG A 361 2.79 1.50 5.67
CA ARG A 361 3.62 0.73 6.60
C ARG A 361 3.44 1.17 8.07
N LEU A 362 3.41 2.48 8.32
CA LEU A 362 3.13 3.05 9.65
C LEU A 362 1.71 2.71 10.15
N THR A 363 0.74 2.59 9.25
CA THR A 363 -0.64 2.21 9.59
C THR A 363 -0.72 0.73 9.97
N ILE A 364 -0.10 -0.16 9.19
CA ILE A 364 -0.01 -1.60 9.49
C ILE A 364 0.71 -1.87 10.83
N ALA A 365 1.83 -1.18 11.08
CA ALA A 365 2.54 -1.30 12.35
C ALA A 365 1.66 -0.87 13.56
N ALA A 366 0.99 0.29 13.46
CA ALA A 366 0.12 0.79 14.51
C ALA A 366 -1.14 -0.09 14.72
N LEU A 367 -1.68 -0.70 13.66
CA LEU A 367 -2.75 -1.70 13.76
C LEU A 367 -2.27 -2.95 14.53
N GLY A 368 -1.04 -3.42 14.27
CA GLY A 368 -0.43 -4.54 14.98
C GLY A 368 -0.23 -4.27 16.47
N GLU A 369 0.27 -3.09 16.84
CA GLU A 369 0.40 -2.67 18.24
C GLU A 369 -0.96 -2.60 18.96
N LYS A 370 -1.96 -1.97 18.33
CA LYS A 370 -3.29 -1.82 18.92
C LYS A 370 -4.05 -3.14 19.05
N LEU A 371 -3.89 -4.06 18.09
CA LEU A 371 -4.47 -5.40 18.17
C LEU A 371 -3.83 -6.21 19.31
N ASN A 372 -2.52 -6.08 19.52
CA ASN A 372 -1.84 -6.68 20.68
C ASN A 372 -2.38 -6.11 22.00
N ASP A 373 -2.56 -4.79 22.07
CA ASP A 373 -3.08 -4.12 23.26
C ASP A 373 -4.53 -4.57 23.58
N TYR A 374 -5.42 -4.65 22.59
CA TYR A 374 -6.79 -5.19 22.73
C TYR A 374 -6.79 -6.67 23.19
N TRP A 375 -5.99 -7.52 22.54
CA TRP A 375 -5.90 -8.95 22.84
C TRP A 375 -5.46 -9.22 24.29
N ASN A 376 -4.47 -8.47 24.78
CA ASN A 376 -3.99 -8.58 26.15
C ASN A 376 -5.04 -8.10 27.16
N GLU A 377 -5.81 -7.05 26.84
CA GLU A 377 -6.88 -6.56 27.69
C GLU A 377 -8.03 -7.59 27.79
N MET A 378 -8.49 -8.14 26.66
CA MET A 378 -9.56 -9.16 26.65
C MET A 378 -9.19 -10.42 27.43
N LYS A 379 -7.91 -10.83 27.40
CA LYS A 379 -7.40 -11.91 28.25
C LYS A 379 -7.32 -11.55 29.73
N THR A 380 -7.09 -10.27 30.05
CA THR A 380 -7.05 -9.80 31.44
C THR A 380 -8.46 -9.74 32.03
N LYS A 381 -9.41 -9.06 31.37
CA LYS A 381 -10.83 -8.97 31.78
C LYS A 381 -11.42 -10.36 32.05
N LYS A 382 -11.20 -11.34 31.16
CA LYS A 382 -11.72 -12.71 31.34
C LYS A 382 -11.15 -13.44 32.57
N ASN A 383 -9.87 -13.26 32.89
CA ASN A 383 -9.26 -13.89 34.06
C ASN A 383 -9.83 -13.35 35.38
N GLU A 384 -10.35 -12.12 35.37
CA GLU A 384 -10.97 -11.47 36.53
C GLU A 384 -12.47 -11.78 36.63
N GLU A 385 -13.19 -11.85 35.50
CA GLU A 385 -14.65 -12.01 35.47
C GLU A 385 -15.13 -13.48 35.41
N TYR A 386 -14.38 -14.40 34.78
CA TYR A 386 -14.75 -15.81 34.62
C TYR A 386 -13.56 -16.78 34.82
N PRO A 387 -13.30 -17.25 36.05
CA PRO A 387 -12.24 -18.21 36.36
C PRO A 387 -12.46 -19.62 35.77
N LEU A 388 -12.04 -19.79 34.51
CA LEU A 388 -11.92 -21.04 33.72
C LEU A 388 -13.22 -21.73 33.26
N ALA A 389 -13.26 -22.02 31.95
CA ALA A 389 -14.03 -23.13 31.36
C ALA A 389 -13.52 -23.45 29.93
N LEU A 390 -13.41 -22.42 29.08
CA LEU A 390 -12.98 -22.49 27.68
C LEU A 390 -12.08 -21.28 27.33
N PRO A 391 -11.24 -21.34 26.27
CA PRO A 391 -10.58 -20.18 25.66
C PRO A 391 -11.56 -19.03 25.26
N VAL A 392 -11.06 -17.81 25.01
CA VAL A 392 -11.92 -16.68 24.55
C VAL A 392 -12.49 -16.97 23.16
N GLU A 393 -11.70 -17.70 22.37
CA GLU A 393 -11.89 -18.04 20.97
C GLU A 393 -12.92 -19.15 20.83
N GLU A 394 -13.03 -20.05 21.82
CA GLU A 394 -13.91 -21.24 21.76
C GLU A 394 -15.38 -20.95 22.10
N ILE A 395 -15.67 -19.91 22.88
CA ILE A 395 -17.04 -19.47 23.17
C ILE A 395 -17.80 -19.19 21.87
N GLN A 396 -19.02 -19.73 21.73
CA GLN A 396 -19.94 -19.36 20.65
C GLN A 396 -20.57 -18.00 21.00
N LYS A 397 -20.32 -16.99 20.16
CA LYS A 397 -20.69 -15.59 20.44
C LYS A 397 -21.87 -15.18 19.57
N GLN A 398 -22.81 -14.45 20.16
CA GLN A 398 -23.73 -13.61 19.41
C GLN A 398 -23.10 -12.20 19.30
N PRO A 399 -23.35 -11.43 18.24
CA PRO A 399 -22.84 -10.06 18.12
C PRO A 399 -23.40 -9.17 19.24
N ASP A 400 -22.63 -8.17 19.69
CA ASP A 400 -23.04 -7.30 20.81
C ASP A 400 -24.26 -6.41 20.47
N GLN A 401 -24.65 -6.32 19.19
CA GLN A 401 -25.78 -5.51 18.74
C GLN A 401 -26.34 -6.05 17.40
N THR A 402 -27.62 -6.45 17.39
CA THR A 402 -28.27 -6.88 16.14
C THR A 402 -28.78 -5.67 15.34
N TRP A 403 -28.45 -5.64 14.05
CA TRP A 403 -28.87 -4.59 13.10
C TRP A 403 -29.49 -5.19 11.83
N VAL A 404 -30.47 -4.50 11.26
CA VAL A 404 -31.15 -4.89 10.01
C VAL A 404 -31.35 -3.68 9.09
N GLN A 405 -31.25 -3.88 7.78
CA GLN A 405 -31.55 -2.86 6.77
C GLN A 405 -33.00 -2.95 6.29
N CYS A 406 -33.72 -1.82 6.28
CA CYS A 406 -35.07 -1.72 5.74
C CYS A 406 -35.09 -1.85 4.20
N ASP A 407 -35.85 -2.82 3.69
CA ASP A 407 -36.00 -3.10 2.26
C ASP A 407 -36.58 -1.93 1.45
N ALA A 408 -37.37 -1.04 2.08
CA ALA A 408 -38.05 0.06 1.40
C ALA A 408 -37.27 1.40 1.43
N CYS A 409 -36.56 1.70 2.52
CA CYS A 409 -35.89 2.99 2.71
C CYS A 409 -34.37 2.89 2.89
N LEU A 410 -33.80 1.69 2.82
CA LEU A 410 -32.37 1.37 2.93
C LEU A 410 -31.67 1.79 4.23
N LYS A 411 -32.44 2.30 5.20
CA LYS A 411 -31.94 2.68 6.52
C LYS A 411 -31.66 1.46 7.38
N TRP A 412 -30.59 1.51 8.15
CA TRP A 412 -30.28 0.56 9.20
C TRP A 412 -31.07 0.84 10.48
N ARG A 413 -31.42 -0.23 11.19
CA ARG A 413 -32.22 -0.23 12.42
C ARG A 413 -31.63 -1.17 13.45
N LYS A 414 -31.52 -0.72 14.69
CA LYS A 414 -31.20 -1.57 15.84
C LYS A 414 -32.38 -2.51 16.12
N LEU A 415 -32.06 -3.71 16.57
CA LEU A 415 -33.03 -4.68 17.09
C LEU A 415 -32.63 -5.09 18.52
N PRO A 416 -33.60 -5.43 19.38
CA PRO A 416 -33.33 -6.01 20.69
C PRO A 416 -32.80 -7.44 20.56
N ASP A 417 -32.12 -7.89 21.61
CA ASP A 417 -31.42 -9.17 21.64
C ASP A 417 -32.36 -10.39 21.57
N GLY A 418 -31.86 -11.50 21.04
CA GLY A 418 -32.62 -12.75 20.89
C GLY A 418 -33.48 -12.87 19.62
N ILE A 419 -33.54 -11.85 18.75
CA ILE A 419 -34.20 -11.96 17.43
C ILE A 419 -33.28 -12.65 16.43
N GLU A 420 -33.16 -13.98 16.54
CA GLU A 420 -32.33 -14.79 15.64
C GLU A 420 -32.91 -14.93 14.22
N HIS A 421 -34.24 -14.92 14.09
CA HIS A 421 -34.95 -15.29 12.87
C HIS A 421 -35.70 -14.09 12.26
N LEU A 422 -35.04 -13.40 11.34
CA LEU A 422 -35.62 -12.30 10.55
C LEU A 422 -36.19 -12.78 9.20
N PRO A 423 -37.31 -12.19 8.71
CA PRO A 423 -37.84 -12.46 7.38
C PRO A 423 -36.86 -12.04 6.28
N GLU A 424 -36.95 -12.65 5.09
CA GLU A 424 -36.06 -12.36 3.95
C GLU A 424 -36.19 -10.89 3.45
N LYS A 425 -37.37 -10.31 3.60
CA LYS A 425 -37.63 -8.87 3.43
C LYS A 425 -38.07 -8.28 4.76
N TRP A 426 -37.42 -7.22 5.22
CA TRP A 426 -37.70 -6.57 6.48
C TRP A 426 -37.96 -5.08 6.27
N TYR A 427 -38.91 -4.50 6.99
CA TYR A 427 -39.36 -3.12 6.83
C TYR A 427 -39.39 -2.43 8.19
N CYS A 428 -39.18 -1.10 8.23
CA CYS A 428 -39.26 -0.34 9.49
C CYS A 428 -40.57 -0.61 10.26
N SER A 429 -41.70 -0.81 9.59
CA SER A 429 -43.00 -1.15 10.20
C SER A 429 -43.01 -2.47 10.99
N LEU A 430 -42.02 -3.35 10.79
CA LEU A 430 -41.80 -4.58 11.54
C LEU A 430 -40.86 -4.41 12.74
N ASN A 431 -40.37 -3.19 13.03
CA ASN A 431 -39.49 -2.95 14.17
C ASN A 431 -40.26 -3.10 15.50
N PRO A 432 -39.80 -3.93 16.45
CA PRO A 432 -40.38 -3.96 17.79
C PRO A 432 -40.35 -2.60 18.49
N ASP A 433 -39.35 -1.73 18.25
CA ASP A 433 -39.28 -0.38 18.82
C ASP A 433 -40.28 0.58 18.14
N PRO A 434 -41.28 1.14 18.86
CA PRO A 434 -42.21 2.12 18.32
C PRO A 434 -41.58 3.39 17.72
N GLN A 435 -40.43 3.84 18.24
CA GLN A 435 -39.76 5.06 17.75
C GLN A 435 -39.29 4.93 16.31
N PHE A 436 -38.90 3.72 15.90
CA PHE A 436 -38.29 3.45 14.60
C PHE A 436 -39.19 2.67 13.63
N ARG A 437 -40.49 2.57 13.94
CA ARG A 437 -41.50 1.89 13.10
C ARG A 437 -41.83 2.54 11.75
N ASN A 438 -41.20 3.67 11.41
CA ASN A 438 -41.50 4.44 10.21
C ASN A 438 -40.23 4.72 9.38
N CYS A 439 -40.33 4.56 8.05
CA CYS A 439 -39.27 4.85 7.08
C CYS A 439 -38.84 6.32 7.06
N ASN A 440 -39.72 7.25 7.46
CA ASN A 440 -39.43 8.69 7.47
C ASN A 440 -38.49 9.09 8.60
N VAL A 441 -38.54 8.41 9.75
CA VAL A 441 -37.65 8.65 10.90
C VAL A 441 -36.19 8.52 10.44
N PRO A 442 -35.27 9.42 10.80
CA PRO A 442 -33.85 9.33 10.47
C PRO A 442 -33.24 7.96 10.79
N GLU A 443 -32.09 7.63 10.20
CA GLU A 443 -31.28 6.52 10.68
C GLU A 443 -30.84 6.80 12.13
N GLU A 444 -30.72 5.77 12.95
CA GLU A 444 -30.14 5.93 14.29
C GLU A 444 -28.67 6.33 14.12
N PRO A 445 -28.18 7.38 14.80
CA PRO A 445 -26.74 7.58 14.87
C PRO A 445 -26.12 6.34 15.54
N GLU A 446 -25.01 5.85 15.01
CA GLU A 446 -24.21 4.87 15.74
C GLU A 446 -23.70 5.50 17.04
N ASP A 447 -23.37 4.66 18.04
CA ASP A 447 -22.69 5.10 19.27
C ASP A 447 -21.24 5.55 18.94
N ASP A 448 -21.13 6.72 18.30
CA ASP A 448 -19.95 7.20 17.57
C ASP A 448 -19.38 8.51 18.16
N ASP A 449 -19.89 9.01 19.29
CA ASP A 449 -19.40 10.23 19.96
C ASP A 449 -18.25 9.99 20.96
N LEU A 450 -17.75 8.74 21.06
CA LEU A 450 -16.67 8.37 21.98
C LEU A 450 -15.29 8.81 21.44
N ILE A 451 -14.81 9.96 21.93
CA ILE A 451 -13.51 10.58 21.58
C ILE A 451 -12.30 9.87 22.25
N HIS A 452 -12.56 8.85 23.09
CA HIS A 452 -11.57 8.07 23.83
C HIS A 452 -11.67 6.57 23.50
N PRO A 453 -10.57 5.80 23.59
CA PRO A 453 -10.64 4.34 23.53
C PRO A 453 -11.57 3.78 24.61
N THR A 454 -12.36 2.76 24.29
CA THR A 454 -13.36 2.21 25.22
C THR A 454 -12.78 1.26 26.26
N TYR A 455 -11.52 0.84 26.09
CA TYR A 455 -10.78 0.04 27.05
C TYR A 455 -9.62 0.83 27.67
N GLU A 456 -9.48 0.75 28.99
CA GLU A 456 -8.19 1.02 29.63
C GLU A 456 -7.19 -0.08 29.27
N LYS A 457 -5.89 0.22 29.38
CA LYS A 457 -4.80 -0.75 29.13
C LYS A 457 -4.27 -1.28 30.46
N THR A 458 -5.12 -2.01 31.19
CA THR A 458 -4.92 -2.38 32.60
C THR A 458 -3.68 -3.24 32.80
N TYR A 459 -3.38 -4.15 31.87
CA TYR A 459 -2.17 -4.98 31.88
C TYR A 459 -0.86 -4.17 31.81
N LYS A 460 -0.86 -2.92 31.32
CA LYS A 460 0.31 -2.02 31.39
C LYS A 460 0.50 -1.51 32.83
N LYS A 461 -0.55 -0.96 33.45
CA LYS A 461 -0.55 -0.56 34.89
C LYS A 461 -0.07 -1.71 35.80
N ASN A 462 -0.54 -2.93 35.55
CA ASN A 462 -0.16 -4.14 36.33
C ASN A 462 1.29 -4.62 36.11
N LYS A 463 1.96 -4.24 35.01
CA LYS A 463 3.41 -4.48 34.83
C LYS A 463 4.25 -3.51 35.66
N ASP A 464 3.87 -2.24 35.69
CA ASP A 464 4.61 -1.22 36.44
C ASP A 464 4.56 -1.50 37.95
N PHE A 465 3.38 -1.84 38.48
CA PHE A 465 3.22 -2.27 39.88
C PHE A 465 4.06 -3.50 40.25
N LYS A 466 4.18 -4.50 39.36
CA LYS A 466 5.05 -5.67 39.61
C LYS A 466 6.54 -5.32 39.59
N THR A 467 6.95 -4.31 38.82
CA THR A 467 8.34 -3.82 38.80
C THR A 467 8.70 -3.12 40.11
N PHE A 468 7.82 -2.27 40.65
CA PHE A 468 8.05 -1.64 41.97
C PHE A 468 7.98 -2.62 43.14
N SER A 469 7.19 -3.70 43.05
CA SER A 469 7.08 -4.72 44.10
C SER A 469 8.35 -5.58 44.28
N ALA A 470 9.35 -5.49 43.38
CA ALA A 470 10.56 -6.31 43.42
C ALA A 470 11.71 -5.73 44.28
N MET A 471 11.58 -4.49 44.77
CA MET A 471 12.67 -3.75 45.46
C MET A 471 12.26 -3.18 46.83
N SER A 472 11.69 -4.00 47.71
CA SER A 472 11.88 -3.80 49.16
C SER A 472 11.71 -5.10 49.93
N GLY A 473 12.77 -5.54 50.60
CA GLY A 473 12.76 -6.77 51.40
C GLY A 473 13.74 -6.68 52.57
N LYS A 474 13.28 -6.15 53.70
CA LYS A 474 13.76 -6.46 55.07
C LYS A 474 12.82 -5.88 56.13
N GLU A 475 12.81 -6.52 57.28
CA GLU A 475 11.79 -6.35 58.32
C GLU A 475 12.12 -5.24 59.34
N ALA A 476 11.08 -4.59 59.87
CA ALA A 476 11.09 -4.01 61.21
C ALA A 476 9.65 -3.88 61.73
N VAL A 477 9.40 -4.29 62.99
CA VAL A 477 8.13 -4.10 63.70
C VAL A 477 8.33 -3.13 64.85
N PRO A 478 7.49 -2.08 64.95
CA PRO A 478 7.10 -1.56 66.26
C PRO A 478 5.58 -1.61 66.49
N ARG A 479 5.17 -1.35 67.74
CA ARG A 479 3.82 -1.58 68.27
C ARG A 479 3.08 -0.25 68.45
N SER A 480 1.77 -0.25 68.15
CA SER A 480 0.68 0.51 68.80
C SER A 480 0.87 1.98 69.22
N LEU A 481 -0.05 2.85 68.76
CA LEU A 481 -0.74 3.86 69.61
C LEU A 481 -2.00 4.41 68.90
N LEU A 482 -2.97 4.93 69.68
CA LEU A 482 -4.15 5.70 69.22
C LEU A 482 -3.90 7.20 69.44
N PRO A 483 -4.50 8.10 68.63
CA PRO A 483 -5.71 8.84 69.07
C PRO A 483 -6.85 8.76 68.03
N GLU A 484 -8.15 8.70 68.40
CA GLU A 484 -9.05 9.74 68.94
C GLU A 484 -9.66 10.75 67.92
N THR A 485 -10.91 10.46 67.55
CA THR A 485 -12.07 11.37 67.39
C THR A 485 -11.97 12.75 66.71
N SER A 486 -12.81 12.96 65.69
CA SER A 486 -13.78 14.08 65.64
C SER A 486 -14.95 13.77 64.67
N ASN A 487 -16.10 14.46 64.79
CA ASN A 487 -17.39 14.04 64.20
C ASN A 487 -18.06 15.09 63.30
N ALA A 488 -18.56 14.68 62.12
CA ALA A 488 -19.77 15.15 61.39
C ALA A 488 -19.76 14.49 59.98
N SER A 489 -20.70 13.66 59.50
CA SER A 489 -22.17 13.56 59.63
C SER A 489 -22.92 14.70 58.90
N VAL A 490 -23.98 14.49 58.10
CA VAL A 490 -24.97 13.39 58.08
C VAL A 490 -25.59 13.17 56.67
N LYS A 491 -26.20 11.97 56.45
CA LYS A 491 -27.32 11.59 55.51
C LYS A 491 -26.93 10.91 54.18
N ARG A 492 -27.64 9.85 53.72
CA ARG A 492 -28.56 8.85 54.38
C ARG A 492 -28.70 7.59 53.45
N PRO A 493 -29.47 6.53 53.75
CA PRO A 493 -28.82 5.24 54.05
C PRO A 493 -29.20 4.06 53.14
N LEU A 494 -28.37 3.01 53.18
CA LEU A 494 -28.82 1.62 53.00
C LEU A 494 -29.34 1.06 54.33
N LEU A 495 -30.23 0.05 54.30
CA LEU A 495 -30.09 -1.20 55.08
C LEU A 495 -31.25 -2.19 54.83
N LEU A 496 -30.87 -3.38 54.34
CA LEU A 496 -31.22 -4.74 54.80
C LEU A 496 -32.67 -5.21 55.10
N LEU A 497 -32.89 -6.48 54.68
CA LEU A 497 -33.82 -7.49 55.23
C LEU A 497 -35.34 -7.20 55.11
N ASN A 498 -36.23 -8.19 54.94
CA ASN A 498 -36.12 -9.58 55.37
C ASN A 498 -36.94 -10.58 54.52
N ARG A 499 -36.72 -11.88 54.76
CA ARG A 499 -37.38 -13.04 54.13
C ARG A 499 -38.70 -13.38 54.83
N SER A 500 -39.76 -13.74 54.09
CA SER A 500 -40.98 -14.37 54.63
C SER A 500 -41.58 -15.38 53.63
N VAL A 501 -42.43 -16.30 54.11
CA VAL A 501 -42.77 -17.56 53.40
C VAL A 501 -44.25 -17.95 53.62
N SER A 502 -44.96 -18.25 52.52
CA SER A 502 -46.17 -19.11 52.43
C SER A 502 -46.64 -19.14 50.97
N SER A 503 -46.71 -20.29 50.25
CA SER A 503 -47.68 -21.41 50.34
C SER A 503 -48.73 -21.32 49.22
N PRO A 504 -49.37 -22.39 48.68
CA PRO A 504 -49.30 -23.83 48.99
C PRO A 504 -48.96 -24.75 47.79
N HIS A 505 -49.04 -26.07 47.99
CA HIS A 505 -48.94 -27.13 46.98
C HIS A 505 -50.20 -27.31 46.12
N SER A 506 -50.03 -27.94 44.94
CA SER A 506 -51.00 -28.91 44.39
C SER A 506 -50.29 -29.86 43.41
N ASP A 507 -50.26 -31.17 43.71
CA ASP A 507 -49.54 -32.18 42.93
C ASP A 507 -50.42 -32.84 41.84
N SER A 508 -49.80 -33.31 40.75
CA SER A 508 -50.25 -34.54 40.06
C SER A 508 -49.12 -35.14 39.21
N ASP A 509 -48.83 -36.42 39.45
CA ASP A 509 -47.81 -37.20 38.73
C ASP A 509 -48.26 -37.66 37.34
N ASN A 510 -47.30 -37.87 36.44
CA ASN A 510 -47.09 -39.24 35.91
C ASN A 510 -45.72 -39.51 35.26
N SER A 511 -44.93 -40.29 36.01
CA SER A 511 -44.22 -41.49 35.54
C SER A 511 -43.11 -41.43 34.46
N LEU A 512 -41.88 -41.72 34.92
CA LEU A 512 -40.91 -42.69 34.34
C LEU A 512 -40.28 -42.37 32.94
N LYS A 513 -39.02 -42.68 32.64
CA LYS A 513 -37.98 -43.47 33.34
C LYS A 513 -36.56 -42.95 33.00
N ARG A 514 -35.57 -43.28 33.83
CA ARG A 514 -34.15 -42.88 33.72
C ARG A 514 -33.26 -44.10 33.45
N LYS A 515 -32.06 -43.88 32.87
CA LYS A 515 -30.87 -44.77 32.69
C LYS A 515 -30.60 -45.18 31.22
N THR A 516 -29.37 -45.39 30.72
CA THR A 516 -27.96 -44.88 30.90
C THR A 516 -27.01 -45.93 30.28
N SER A 517 -25.74 -45.56 30.00
CA SER A 517 -24.60 -46.49 29.73
C SER A 517 -24.53 -47.05 28.29
N SER A 518 -23.36 -47.34 27.68
CA SER A 518 -21.99 -46.79 27.79
C SER A 518 -21.07 -47.32 26.66
N CYS A 519 -19.85 -46.78 26.60
CA CYS A 519 -18.59 -47.46 26.22
C CYS A 519 -18.28 -47.89 24.76
N MET A 520 -17.09 -47.41 24.35
CA MET A 520 -16.01 -48.12 23.64
C MET A 520 -16.10 -48.35 22.12
N THR A 521 -14.92 -48.18 21.50
CA THR A 521 -14.55 -48.54 20.12
C THR A 521 -14.14 -50.03 20.04
N PRO A 522 -13.91 -50.57 18.84
CA PRO A 522 -12.51 -50.68 18.39
C PRO A 522 -12.27 -50.46 16.88
N VAL A 523 -10.99 -50.42 16.50
CA VAL A 523 -10.46 -50.26 15.13
C VAL A 523 -10.18 -51.63 14.49
N SER A 524 -10.39 -51.79 13.16
CA SER A 524 -9.47 -52.58 12.30
C SER A 524 -9.73 -52.50 10.78
N LEU A 525 -8.69 -52.02 10.09
CA LEU A 525 -8.23 -52.28 8.71
C LEU A 525 -8.82 -53.47 7.92
N LYS A 526 -9.02 -53.27 6.60
CA LYS A 526 -8.65 -54.27 5.55
C LYS A 526 -8.63 -53.72 4.11
N THR A 527 -7.54 -54.04 3.41
CA THR A 527 -7.29 -53.97 1.95
C THR A 527 -6.29 -55.10 1.61
N PRO A 528 -5.89 -55.35 0.35
CA PRO A 528 -6.58 -55.21 -0.94
C PRO A 528 -6.68 -56.59 -1.66
N ARG A 529 -7.07 -56.63 -2.95
CA ARG A 529 -6.52 -57.57 -3.96
C ARG A 529 -6.78 -57.10 -5.40
N LEU A 530 -5.92 -57.55 -6.31
CA LEU A 530 -5.77 -57.12 -7.71
C LEU A 530 -6.45 -58.11 -8.69
N ASN A 531 -6.66 -57.66 -9.93
CA ASN A 531 -6.26 -58.42 -11.13
C ASN A 531 -6.34 -57.58 -12.42
N ASP A 532 -5.31 -57.68 -13.27
CA ASP A 532 -5.21 -57.03 -14.58
C ASP A 532 -5.78 -57.89 -15.74
N LYS A 533 -6.06 -57.23 -16.89
CA LYS A 533 -5.66 -57.69 -18.24
C LYS A 533 -5.90 -56.61 -19.33
N THR A 534 -4.92 -55.80 -19.73
CA THR A 534 -3.86 -55.91 -20.80
C THR A 534 -4.26 -55.71 -22.28
N PHE A 535 -3.43 -54.90 -22.96
CA PHE A 535 -3.12 -54.75 -24.40
C PHE A 535 -4.15 -54.20 -25.42
N ASN A 536 -3.78 -53.10 -26.07
CA ASN A 536 -3.11 -53.13 -27.39
C ASN A 536 -2.35 -51.82 -27.70
N ASN A 537 -1.45 -51.87 -28.70
CA ASN A 537 -0.61 -50.75 -29.18
C ASN A 537 -1.01 -50.34 -30.63
N HIS A 538 -0.22 -49.43 -31.23
CA HIS A 538 -0.36 -48.72 -32.52
C HIS A 538 -1.16 -47.40 -32.42
N ASP A 539 -0.72 -46.29 -33.02
CA ASP A 539 0.56 -46.03 -33.73
C ASP A 539 0.98 -44.55 -33.68
N HIS A 540 2.17 -44.24 -34.22
CA HIS A 540 2.59 -42.86 -34.51
C HIS A 540 1.69 -42.22 -35.58
N ASP A 541 1.47 -40.91 -35.44
CA ASP A 541 1.69 -39.94 -36.52
C ASP A 541 2.25 -38.67 -35.84
N ASP A 542 3.30 -38.09 -36.42
CA ASP A 542 3.93 -36.86 -35.93
C ASP A 542 3.34 -35.64 -36.68
N ASP A 543 3.04 -34.56 -35.96
CA ASP A 543 2.77 -33.23 -36.54
C ASP A 543 3.30 -32.17 -35.54
N ASP A 544 4.36 -31.45 -35.93
CA ASP A 544 5.03 -30.46 -35.09
C ASP A 544 4.28 -29.10 -35.11
N ASP A 545 3.98 -28.56 -33.92
CA ASP A 545 3.70 -27.14 -33.72
C ASP A 545 4.43 -26.68 -32.44
N GLU A 546 5.46 -25.84 -32.60
CA GLU A 546 6.48 -25.52 -31.60
C GLU A 546 5.94 -24.79 -30.34
N ASP A 547 6.17 -25.37 -29.17
CA ASP A 547 5.83 -24.78 -27.86
C ASP A 547 6.83 -23.65 -27.51
N VAL A 548 6.51 -22.40 -27.89
CA VAL A 548 7.36 -21.22 -27.65
C VAL A 548 7.35 -20.82 -26.17
N ILE A 549 8.12 -21.55 -25.36
CA ILE A 549 8.38 -21.25 -23.95
C ILE A 549 9.45 -20.14 -23.84
N ILE A 550 9.01 -18.89 -23.77
CA ILE A 550 9.90 -17.77 -23.41
C ILE A 550 10.12 -17.78 -21.89
N LEU A 551 11.27 -18.31 -21.46
CA LEU A 551 11.83 -18.03 -20.15
C LEU A 551 12.48 -16.63 -20.17
N GLU A 552 12.01 -15.71 -19.33
CA GLU A 552 12.61 -14.39 -19.19
C GLU A 552 13.92 -14.45 -18.36
N GLU A 553 15.07 -14.56 -19.02
CA GLU A 553 16.36 -14.23 -18.39
C GLU A 553 17.38 -13.73 -19.44
N SER A 554 18.23 -12.77 -19.03
CA SER A 554 19.26 -12.05 -19.82
C SER A 554 18.78 -11.02 -20.85
N SER A 555 19.61 -9.98 -21.05
CA SER A 555 19.35 -8.76 -21.85
C SER A 555 20.48 -8.49 -22.86
N THR A 556 20.28 -7.48 -23.71
CA THR A 556 21.25 -6.78 -24.60
C THR A 556 21.51 -7.41 -25.99
N PRO A 557 21.98 -6.64 -27.00
CA PRO A 557 22.27 -5.20 -27.02
C PRO A 557 21.41 -4.36 -28.00
N LYS A 558 21.43 -3.03 -27.82
CA LYS A 558 20.92 -2.06 -28.81
C LYS A 558 21.94 -1.83 -29.94
N PRO A 559 21.51 -1.70 -31.21
CA PRO A 559 22.29 -0.96 -32.21
C PRO A 559 22.25 0.56 -31.95
N SER A 560 23.19 1.29 -32.55
CA SER A 560 23.55 2.67 -32.20
C SER A 560 23.03 3.76 -33.14
N ALA A 561 23.12 5.01 -32.66
CA ALA A 561 23.06 6.30 -33.36
C ALA A 561 21.68 6.96 -33.55
N ASP A 562 21.72 8.29 -33.42
CA ASP A 562 20.61 9.26 -33.40
C ASP A 562 20.03 9.51 -34.83
N SER A 563 18.95 10.28 -35.05
CA SER A 563 18.84 11.72 -34.81
C SER A 563 17.41 12.25 -34.58
N ASP A 564 17.23 12.92 -33.43
CA ASP A 564 16.74 14.31 -33.27
C ASP A 564 15.33 14.84 -33.65
N VAL A 565 14.86 15.75 -32.76
CA VAL A 565 13.78 16.78 -32.85
C VAL A 565 12.29 16.33 -33.00
N PRO A 566 11.27 17.16 -32.62
CA PRO A 566 10.68 17.00 -31.29
C PRO A 566 9.14 16.88 -31.26
N VAL A 567 8.58 16.56 -30.08
CA VAL A 567 7.14 16.57 -29.80
C VAL A 567 6.70 17.87 -29.14
N VAL A 568 5.78 18.61 -29.76
CA VAL A 568 5.07 19.74 -29.13
C VAL A 568 3.76 19.25 -28.50
N LYS A 569 3.53 19.58 -27.22
CA LYS A 569 2.23 19.47 -26.53
C LYS A 569 1.55 20.84 -26.47
N THR A 570 0.24 20.92 -26.68
CA THR A 570 -0.62 21.97 -26.07
C THR A 570 -2.09 21.56 -26.07
N GLU A 571 -2.86 22.03 -25.08
CA GLU A 571 -4.30 21.80 -24.91
C GLU A 571 -5.16 23.04 -25.27
N CYS A 572 -6.49 22.87 -25.32
CA CYS A 572 -7.48 23.71 -26.04
C CYS A 572 -7.61 25.21 -25.60
N ILE A 573 -8.54 26.01 -26.13
CA ILE A 573 -10.00 26.04 -25.90
C ILE A 573 -10.63 27.14 -26.83
N ASN A 574 -11.87 26.91 -27.29
CA ASN A 574 -12.98 27.78 -27.82
C ASN A 574 -12.71 29.12 -28.58
N LEU A 575 -13.20 29.31 -29.84
CA LEU A 575 -14.48 29.97 -30.31
C LEU A 575 -14.36 31.53 -30.39
N ASP A 576 -14.88 32.30 -31.37
CA ASP A 576 -15.84 32.09 -32.49
C ASP A 576 -15.60 33.08 -33.69
N GLN A 577 -16.21 32.83 -34.88
CA GLN A 577 -16.39 33.76 -36.05
C GLN A 577 -15.11 34.32 -36.77
N GLU A 578 -15.07 34.82 -38.04
CA GLU A 578 -16.06 35.00 -39.13
C GLU A 578 -15.45 34.71 -40.57
N GLU A 579 -15.82 35.43 -41.65
CA GLU A 579 -15.76 34.99 -43.09
C GLU A 579 -14.55 35.41 -44.00
N LYS A 580 -14.35 34.60 -45.08
CA LYS A 580 -14.00 34.95 -46.51
C LYS A 580 -12.56 35.30 -47.00
N GLN A 581 -12.18 34.61 -48.12
CA GLN A 581 -11.41 35.08 -49.31
C GLN A 581 -9.89 35.42 -49.15
N ILE A 582 -8.99 35.38 -50.16
CA ILE A 582 -8.89 34.74 -51.50
C ILE A 582 -7.40 34.74 -51.94
N GLU A 583 -6.88 33.67 -52.59
CA GLU A 583 -5.69 33.64 -53.50
C GLU A 583 -4.31 34.20 -53.00
N ASN A 584 -3.14 34.08 -53.68
CA ASN A 584 -2.59 33.10 -54.65
C ASN A 584 -1.04 33.12 -54.59
N TYR A 585 -0.39 32.01 -55.01
CA TYR A 585 0.98 31.92 -55.58
C TYR A 585 2.23 32.29 -54.73
N ASP A 586 3.47 31.83 -55.00
CA ASP A 586 4.05 30.61 -55.63
C ASP A 586 5.61 30.68 -55.54
N ILE A 587 6.32 29.67 -56.06
CA ILE A 587 7.70 29.69 -56.62
C ILE A 587 8.91 29.50 -55.65
N ARG A 588 9.46 28.26 -55.68
CA ARG A 588 10.87 27.85 -55.97
C ARG A 588 12.06 28.37 -55.10
N GLU A 589 13.25 27.74 -55.02
CA GLU A 589 13.78 26.39 -55.36
C GLU A 589 15.19 26.20 -54.72
N LEU A 590 15.65 24.94 -54.63
CA LEU A 590 17.06 24.45 -54.58
C LEU A 590 17.98 24.95 -53.43
N CYS A 591 18.70 24.07 -52.69
CA CYS A 591 19.92 23.30 -53.06
C CYS A 591 21.17 24.19 -53.30
N SER A 592 22.41 23.84 -52.89
CA SER A 592 22.98 22.58 -52.36
C SER A 592 24.45 22.79 -51.89
N ALA A 593 24.97 21.86 -51.05
CA ALA A 593 26.39 21.41 -51.00
C ALA A 593 27.50 22.46 -50.61
N ALA A 594 28.69 22.09 -50.10
CA ALA A 594 29.19 20.87 -49.45
C ALA A 594 30.54 21.16 -48.71
N THR A 595 30.95 20.25 -47.81
CA THR A 595 32.35 19.90 -47.39
C THR A 595 33.48 20.95 -47.32
N SER A 596 34.13 21.10 -46.15
CA SER A 596 35.55 20.67 -45.90
C SER A 596 36.26 21.46 -44.76
N GLU A 597 37.08 20.78 -43.94
CA GLU A 597 38.06 21.41 -43.01
C GLU A 597 39.30 21.97 -43.77
N PRO A 598 40.17 22.80 -43.14
CA PRO A 598 41.38 22.25 -42.49
C PRO A 598 41.89 23.00 -41.23
N LYS A 599 43.06 22.57 -40.69
CA LYS A 599 43.68 22.94 -39.40
C LYS A 599 44.77 24.04 -39.46
N SER A 600 44.98 24.76 -38.35
CA SER A 600 46.26 25.30 -37.79
C SER A 600 45.95 25.86 -36.37
N GLU A 601 46.71 25.74 -35.27
CA GLU A 601 48.14 25.98 -34.95
C GLU A 601 48.56 27.48 -35.12
N GLN A 602 49.35 28.14 -34.24
CA GLN A 602 50.37 27.64 -33.29
C GLN A 602 50.88 28.68 -32.21
N LEU A 603 51.50 28.20 -31.10
CA LEU A 603 52.59 28.81 -30.24
C LEU A 603 52.34 30.18 -29.52
N THR A 604 53.09 30.74 -28.53
CA THR A 604 54.42 30.59 -27.80
C THR A 604 54.30 31.27 -26.38
N SER A 605 55.24 31.39 -25.40
CA SER A 605 56.39 30.64 -24.83
C SER A 605 57.03 31.38 -23.59
N SER A 606 58.03 30.78 -22.89
CA SER A 606 59.17 31.40 -22.12
C SER A 606 58.93 32.23 -20.80
N THR A 607 59.81 32.33 -19.77
CA THR A 607 61.07 31.62 -19.29
C THR A 607 61.53 32.07 -17.87
N GLN A 608 62.04 31.13 -17.02
CA GLN A 608 63.14 31.23 -16.00
C GLN A 608 63.06 32.28 -14.83
N THR A 609 63.84 32.22 -13.73
CA THR A 609 64.91 31.32 -13.17
C THR A 609 64.40 30.62 -11.85
N GLU A 610 65.11 30.16 -10.78
CA GLU A 610 66.54 30.01 -10.34
C GLU A 610 66.67 28.93 -9.21
N LEU A 611 67.85 28.74 -8.57
CA LEU A 611 68.08 27.75 -7.48
C LEU A 611 69.36 28.01 -6.62
N PRO A 612 69.39 27.64 -5.31
CA PRO A 612 70.60 27.08 -4.70
C PRO A 612 70.37 25.90 -3.70
N ASN A 613 71.46 25.26 -3.24
CA ASN A 613 71.51 24.02 -2.43
C ASN A 613 72.05 24.23 -0.98
N ILE A 614 72.10 23.14 -0.17
CA ILE A 614 73.06 22.78 0.92
C ILE A 614 72.53 22.67 2.40
N VAL A 615 72.24 21.41 2.81
CA VAL A 615 72.83 20.62 3.94
C VAL A 615 72.88 21.16 5.41
N VAL A 616 72.10 20.47 6.28
CA VAL A 616 72.38 19.92 7.65
C VAL A 616 72.92 20.79 8.80
N LYS A 617 72.13 20.87 9.89
CA LYS A 617 72.38 20.41 11.30
C LYS A 617 71.05 20.55 12.09
N LYS A 618 70.65 19.78 13.12
CA LYS A 618 71.26 18.93 14.17
C LYS A 618 71.67 19.66 15.47
N GLU A 619 70.76 19.62 16.45
CA GLU A 619 70.95 19.58 17.92
C GLU A 619 69.58 19.07 18.48
N GLU A 620 69.43 18.09 19.39
CA GLU A 620 70.13 17.66 20.63
C GLU A 620 69.63 18.41 21.87
N VAL A 621 68.95 17.71 22.80
CA VAL A 621 69.45 17.28 24.15
C VAL A 621 68.90 18.25 25.22
N GLU A 622 68.57 17.91 26.48
CA GLU A 622 68.77 16.78 27.44
C GLU A 622 67.41 16.54 28.19
N ASP A 623 67.17 15.65 29.17
CA ASP A 623 68.01 14.81 30.05
C ASP A 623 67.23 13.53 30.50
N ASP A 624 67.94 12.56 31.10
CA ASP A 624 67.46 11.31 31.69
C ASP A 624 66.65 11.52 33.01
N THR A 625 65.92 10.55 33.58
CA THR A 625 66.42 9.32 34.24
C THR A 625 65.25 8.53 34.84
N ASP A 626 65.38 7.28 35.28
CA ASP A 626 66.13 6.09 34.82
C ASP A 626 65.67 4.91 35.71
N ILE A 627 65.84 3.67 35.26
CA ILE A 627 66.48 2.56 36.00
C ILE A 627 66.34 1.28 35.17
N GLN A 628 67.45 0.57 35.05
CA GLN A 628 67.76 -0.32 33.93
C GLN A 628 68.16 -1.72 34.45
N VAL A 629 69.17 -2.32 33.82
CA VAL A 629 70.00 -3.45 34.27
C VAL A 629 69.45 -4.86 33.93
N PRO A 630 70.27 -5.76 33.30
CA PRO A 630 69.73 -6.64 32.24
C PRO A 630 70.34 -8.08 32.25
N ARG A 631 70.41 -8.70 31.06
CA ARG A 631 71.61 -9.40 30.50
C ARG A 631 71.57 -10.93 30.33
N ALA A 632 71.63 -11.31 29.05
CA ALA A 632 72.32 -12.45 28.44
C ALA A 632 71.92 -13.91 28.75
N GLU A 633 72.36 -14.75 27.81
CA GLU A 633 72.24 -16.20 27.73
C GLU A 633 73.02 -16.92 28.84
N MET A 634 72.54 -18.10 29.25
CA MET A 634 73.42 -19.21 29.64
C MET A 634 72.76 -20.56 29.35
N GLU A 635 73.60 -21.56 29.06
CA GLU A 635 73.18 -22.93 28.72
C GLU A 635 72.50 -23.66 29.89
N THR A 636 71.71 -24.70 29.58
CA THR A 636 71.40 -25.76 30.54
C THR A 636 71.72 -27.14 29.98
N LYS A 637 72.71 -27.79 30.60
CA LYS A 637 72.92 -29.25 30.51
C LYS A 637 72.47 -29.92 31.80
N GLN A 638 71.98 -31.14 31.63
CA GLN A 638 71.57 -32.16 32.62
C GLN A 638 72.23 -32.06 34.02
N HIS A 639 71.45 -32.38 35.07
CA HIS A 639 71.76 -33.52 35.96
C HIS A 639 70.56 -33.99 36.80
N ASN A 640 70.61 -35.24 37.26
CA ASN A 640 69.64 -35.85 38.18
C ASN A 640 69.97 -35.55 39.65
N VAL A 641 68.94 -35.45 40.52
CA VAL A 641 68.99 -35.86 41.94
C VAL A 641 67.65 -36.50 42.31
N ASN A 642 67.63 -37.44 43.25
CA ASN A 642 66.44 -38.18 43.69
C ASN A 642 65.75 -37.56 44.93
N ASP A 643 64.52 -38.04 45.16
CA ASP A 643 63.99 -38.54 46.44
C ASP A 643 63.06 -37.67 47.33
N VAL A 644 62.17 -38.41 48.02
CA VAL A 644 61.25 -38.08 49.13
C VAL A 644 60.47 -36.75 49.13
N SER A 645 59.16 -36.82 48.83
CA SER A 645 58.09 -36.60 49.85
C SER A 645 56.69 -36.83 49.29
N GLU A 646 55.91 -37.72 49.92
CA GLU A 646 54.50 -37.97 49.58
C GLU A 646 53.58 -36.91 50.21
N THR A 647 53.26 -35.83 49.49
CA THR A 647 52.13 -34.93 49.86
C THR A 647 51.62 -33.98 48.75
N SER A 648 52.30 -33.88 47.61
CA SER A 648 52.10 -32.77 46.64
C SER A 648 51.24 -33.07 45.41
N VAL A 649 50.85 -34.33 45.19
CA VAL A 649 50.20 -34.79 43.94
C VAL A 649 48.83 -34.11 43.71
N ASP A 650 48.09 -33.82 44.78
CA ASP A 650 46.76 -33.21 44.70
C ASP A 650 46.85 -31.71 44.36
N PHE A 651 47.75 -30.97 45.05
CA PHE A 651 48.03 -29.56 44.77
C PHE A 651 48.52 -29.32 43.34
N GLY A 652 49.34 -30.22 42.78
CA GLY A 652 49.82 -30.11 41.40
C GLY A 652 48.68 -30.18 40.37
N ASN A 653 47.71 -31.08 40.58
CA ASN A 653 46.55 -31.21 39.71
C ASN A 653 45.53 -30.08 39.91
N GLU A 654 45.25 -29.66 41.15
CA GLU A 654 44.35 -28.52 41.37
C GLU A 654 44.94 -27.23 40.78
N LEU A 655 46.22 -26.94 41.01
CA LEU A 655 46.87 -25.74 40.46
C LEU A 655 46.82 -25.74 38.93
N LYS A 656 47.04 -26.90 38.28
CA LYS A 656 46.94 -27.05 36.82
C LYS A 656 45.52 -26.84 36.29
N ASN A 657 44.51 -27.40 36.95
CA ASN A 657 43.10 -27.19 36.60
C ASN A 657 42.68 -25.72 36.81
N ARG A 658 43.16 -25.09 37.88
CA ARG A 658 42.90 -23.69 38.22
C ARG A 658 43.58 -22.73 37.23
N LEU A 659 44.77 -23.08 36.73
CA LEU A 659 45.46 -22.38 35.64
C LEU A 659 44.72 -22.53 34.30
N GLN A 660 44.18 -23.71 33.97
CA GLN A 660 43.35 -23.90 32.78
C GLN A 660 42.03 -23.13 32.87
N LEU A 661 41.41 -23.08 34.05
CA LEU A 661 40.20 -22.29 34.28
C LEU A 661 40.49 -20.79 34.13
N LEU A 662 41.57 -20.29 34.73
CA LEU A 662 42.02 -18.90 34.58
C LEU A 662 42.37 -18.54 33.13
N ASN A 663 42.96 -19.46 32.35
CA ASN A 663 43.20 -19.21 30.93
C ASN A 663 41.88 -19.14 30.13
N LYS A 664 40.90 -20.02 30.40
CA LYS A 664 39.56 -19.91 29.77
C LYS A 664 38.82 -18.64 30.18
N GLU A 665 38.94 -18.22 31.44
CA GLU A 665 38.33 -16.98 31.90
C GLU A 665 39.01 -15.75 31.27
N LYS A 666 40.35 -15.75 31.19
CA LYS A 666 41.13 -14.74 30.47
C LYS A 666 40.74 -14.67 29.00
N GLU A 667 40.61 -15.80 28.32
CA GLU A 667 40.21 -15.90 26.90
C GLU A 667 38.78 -15.38 26.70
N MET A 668 37.84 -15.74 27.59
CA MET A 668 36.48 -15.19 27.62
C MET A 668 36.48 -13.67 27.84
N TYR A 669 37.31 -13.14 28.74
CA TYR A 669 37.45 -11.70 28.94
C TYR A 669 38.15 -11.01 27.77
N GLN A 670 39.14 -11.62 27.11
CA GLN A 670 39.76 -11.10 25.88
C GLN A 670 38.73 -10.97 24.76
N ASN A 671 37.96 -12.03 24.50
CA ASN A 671 36.88 -12.01 23.50
C ASN A 671 35.80 -10.97 23.85
N LYS A 672 35.46 -10.82 25.13
CA LYS A 672 34.49 -9.82 25.60
C LYS A 672 35.01 -8.39 25.47
N CYS A 673 36.30 -8.15 25.74
CA CYS A 673 36.95 -6.88 25.50
C CYS A 673 37.01 -6.57 24.01
N GLU A 674 37.35 -7.53 23.15
CA GLU A 674 37.41 -7.32 21.70
C GLU A 674 36.02 -7.01 21.09
N VAL A 675 34.96 -7.67 21.57
CA VAL A 675 33.57 -7.32 21.22
C VAL A 675 33.20 -5.91 21.72
N LEU A 676 33.64 -5.52 22.92
CA LEU A 676 33.43 -4.18 23.45
C LEU A 676 34.21 -3.11 22.66
N THR A 677 35.45 -3.37 22.25
CA THR A 677 36.23 -2.49 21.37
C THR A 677 35.51 -2.29 20.04
N LYS A 678 35.06 -3.37 19.38
CA LYS A 678 34.27 -3.29 18.13
C LYS A 678 32.95 -2.53 18.32
N GLN A 679 32.32 -2.61 19.49
CA GLN A 679 31.15 -1.80 19.82
C GLN A 679 31.49 -0.32 20.05
N VAL A 680 32.63 0.00 20.68
CA VAL A 680 33.12 1.37 20.84
C VAL A 680 33.48 1.97 19.49
N GLU A 681 34.25 1.29 18.65
CA GLU A 681 34.57 1.69 17.28
C GLU A 681 33.29 1.97 16.46
N THR A 682 32.28 1.08 16.55
CA THR A 682 30.98 1.27 15.89
C THR A 682 30.23 2.49 16.42
N LEU A 683 30.35 2.81 17.72
CA LEU A 683 29.71 3.98 18.32
C LEU A 683 30.46 5.28 18.00
N GLU A 684 31.79 5.26 17.98
CA GLU A 684 32.64 6.37 17.54
C GLU A 684 32.40 6.69 16.07
N GLN A 685 32.29 5.67 15.21
CA GLN A 685 31.95 5.84 13.79
C GLN A 685 30.52 6.41 13.62
N ARG A 686 29.56 6.00 14.46
CA ARG A 686 28.21 6.61 14.51
C ARG A 686 28.19 8.03 15.06
N ILE A 687 29.06 8.36 16.01
CA ILE A 687 29.24 9.72 16.52
C ILE A 687 29.86 10.60 15.43
N LEU A 688 30.86 10.12 14.71
CA LEU A 688 31.47 10.78 13.56
C LEU A 688 30.45 10.99 12.43
N GLU A 689 29.61 10.00 12.14
CA GLU A 689 28.47 10.16 11.22
C GLU A 689 27.47 11.20 11.70
N MET A 690 27.08 11.19 12.99
CA MET A 690 26.18 12.20 13.54
C MET A 690 26.81 13.60 13.50
N ASN A 691 28.09 13.75 13.83
CA ASN A 691 28.78 15.04 13.75
C ASN A 691 28.84 15.54 12.30
N ASN A 692 29.17 14.68 11.33
CA ASN A 692 29.11 15.02 9.91
C ASN A 692 27.69 15.39 9.45
N LYS A 693 26.64 14.75 10.00
CA LYS A 693 25.24 15.10 9.74
C LYS A 693 24.80 16.39 10.46
N TYR A 694 25.41 16.72 11.60
CA TYR A 694 25.11 17.93 12.38
C TYR A 694 25.81 19.17 11.80
N VAL A 695 27.09 19.06 11.45
CA VAL A 695 27.83 20.10 10.71
C VAL A 695 27.16 20.41 9.38
N LYS A 696 26.74 19.39 8.62
CA LYS A 696 25.92 19.59 7.40
C LYS A 696 24.56 20.24 7.66
N LYS A 697 24.04 20.18 8.90
CA LYS A 697 22.76 20.80 9.28
C LYS A 697 22.94 22.25 9.78
N GLU A 698 24.05 22.57 10.46
CA GLU A 698 24.37 23.96 10.82
C GLU A 698 24.79 24.78 9.59
N MET A 699 25.60 24.21 8.69
CA MET A 699 25.93 24.85 7.40
C MET A 699 24.68 25.12 6.54
N CYS A 700 23.65 24.27 6.65
CA CYS A 700 22.35 24.45 5.99
C CYS A 700 21.54 25.67 6.51
N HIS A 701 22.01 26.37 7.55
CA HIS A 701 21.38 27.58 8.09
C HIS A 701 22.24 28.85 8.03
N GLN A 702 23.45 28.81 7.45
CA GLN A 702 24.28 30.02 7.25
C GLN A 702 24.99 30.15 5.89
N SER A 703 24.94 29.16 4.99
CA SER A 703 25.64 29.22 3.70
C SER A 703 24.73 29.55 2.49
N THR A 704 24.47 30.84 2.26
CA THR A 704 24.16 31.33 0.90
C THR A 704 25.44 31.45 0.08
N GLU A 705 25.97 30.32 -0.40
CA GLU A 705 27.06 30.28 -1.38
C GLU A 705 26.74 29.29 -2.51
N THR A 706 27.17 29.64 -3.73
CA THR A 706 26.76 28.97 -4.97
C THR A 706 27.58 27.70 -5.22
N ILE A 707 27.32 26.63 -4.47
CA ILE A 707 27.93 25.31 -4.71
C ILE A 707 27.58 24.83 -6.13
N SER A 708 28.60 24.43 -6.90
CA SER A 708 28.40 24.03 -8.29
C SER A 708 27.69 22.67 -8.41
N SER A 709 26.76 22.55 -9.35
CA SER A 709 25.97 21.32 -9.56
C SER A 709 26.80 20.08 -9.91
N SER A 710 28.06 20.25 -10.32
CA SER A 710 28.96 19.17 -10.76
C SER A 710 29.52 18.30 -9.62
N GLU A 711 29.37 18.70 -8.35
CA GLU A 711 29.89 17.92 -7.22
C GLU A 711 28.88 16.90 -6.69
N GLU A 712 27.59 17.25 -6.57
CA GLU A 712 26.56 16.30 -6.12
C GLU A 712 26.32 15.17 -7.11
N GLU A 713 26.44 15.46 -8.41
CA GLU A 713 26.32 14.49 -9.51
C GLU A 713 27.37 13.36 -9.34
N LYS A 714 28.64 13.74 -9.16
CA LYS A 714 29.78 12.82 -8.90
C LYS A 714 29.72 12.07 -7.56
N VAL A 715 28.80 12.43 -6.66
CA VAL A 715 28.53 11.69 -5.42
C VAL A 715 27.42 10.66 -5.66
N ARG A 716 26.35 11.04 -6.38
CA ARG A 716 25.27 10.12 -6.78
C ARG A 716 25.78 9.01 -7.73
N GLU A 717 26.61 9.35 -8.71
CA GLU A 717 27.23 8.36 -9.62
C GLU A 717 28.07 7.33 -8.86
N ARG A 718 28.89 7.76 -7.89
CA ARG A 718 29.70 6.86 -7.06
C ARG A 718 28.84 5.93 -6.22
N LYS A 719 27.73 6.41 -5.64
CA LYS A 719 26.80 5.56 -4.89
C LYS A 719 26.12 4.52 -5.79
N LEU A 720 25.72 4.89 -6.99
CA LEU A 720 25.12 3.95 -7.96
C LEU A 720 26.11 2.83 -8.35
N ALA A 721 27.37 3.19 -8.61
CA ALA A 721 28.42 2.21 -8.90
C ALA A 721 28.69 1.26 -7.71
N GLU A 722 28.78 1.78 -6.48
CA GLU A 722 28.99 0.98 -5.27
C GLU A 722 27.87 -0.03 -5.02
N VAL A 723 26.60 0.37 -5.17
CA VAL A 723 25.45 -0.55 -5.01
C VAL A 723 25.38 -1.57 -6.16
N THR A 724 25.80 -1.21 -7.38
CA THR A 724 25.86 -2.14 -8.53
C THR A 724 26.86 -3.26 -8.28
N ILE A 725 28.05 -2.94 -7.74
CA ILE A 725 29.07 -3.94 -7.39
C ILE A 725 28.54 -4.92 -6.32
N LEU A 726 27.78 -4.43 -5.33
CA LEU A 726 27.17 -5.29 -4.30
C LEU A 726 26.08 -6.22 -4.86
N TYR A 727 25.33 -5.76 -5.87
CA TYR A 727 24.34 -6.58 -6.59
C TYR A 727 25.02 -7.71 -7.40
N GLU A 728 26.11 -7.40 -8.11
CA GLU A 728 26.89 -8.40 -8.86
C GLU A 728 27.54 -9.44 -7.94
N GLN A 729 28.09 -9.01 -6.81
CA GLN A 729 28.64 -9.92 -5.79
C GLN A 729 27.56 -10.87 -5.21
N ALA A 730 26.36 -10.37 -4.94
CA ALA A 730 25.25 -11.20 -4.46
C ALA A 730 24.80 -12.24 -5.52
N LEU A 731 24.84 -11.90 -6.81
CA LEU A 731 24.58 -12.85 -7.89
C LEU A 731 25.66 -13.95 -7.98
N GLU A 732 26.94 -13.59 -7.84
CA GLU A 732 28.04 -14.55 -7.84
C GLU A 732 28.00 -15.50 -6.62
N GLU A 733 27.62 -14.99 -5.45
CA GLU A 733 27.41 -15.78 -4.23
C GLU A 733 26.22 -16.75 -4.38
N ILE A 734 25.09 -16.29 -4.95
CA ILE A 734 23.94 -17.14 -5.30
C ILE A 734 24.33 -18.26 -6.27
N ALA A 735 25.20 -17.99 -7.25
CA ALA A 735 25.69 -19.01 -8.17
C ALA A 735 26.52 -20.09 -7.45
N LYS A 736 27.46 -19.68 -6.59
CA LYS A 736 28.29 -20.59 -5.77
C LYS A 736 27.44 -21.43 -4.81
N LEU A 737 26.44 -20.84 -4.15
CA LEU A 737 25.52 -21.55 -3.26
C LEU A 737 24.63 -22.55 -4.03
N LYS A 738 24.20 -22.25 -5.26
CA LYS A 738 23.51 -23.21 -6.14
C LYS A 738 24.41 -24.40 -6.52
N GLU A 739 25.68 -24.17 -6.82
CA GLU A 739 26.65 -25.23 -7.11
C GLU A 739 26.94 -26.11 -5.87
N GLN A 740 27.01 -25.51 -4.68
CA GLN A 740 27.12 -26.22 -3.40
C GLN A 740 25.87 -27.06 -3.09
N CYS A 741 24.66 -26.54 -3.33
CA CYS A 741 23.44 -27.34 -3.24
C CYS A 741 23.46 -28.54 -4.20
N SER A 742 23.86 -28.33 -5.47
CA SER A 742 23.95 -29.40 -6.48
C SER A 742 24.94 -30.51 -6.07
N THR A 743 26.13 -30.13 -5.60
CA THR A 743 27.15 -31.09 -5.17
C THR A 743 26.76 -31.85 -3.90
N LEU A 744 26.22 -31.17 -2.87
CA LEU A 744 25.67 -31.83 -1.67
C LEU A 744 24.48 -32.75 -2.00
N GLN A 745 23.60 -32.34 -2.90
CA GLN A 745 22.46 -33.15 -3.32
C GLN A 745 22.91 -34.40 -4.09
N ASN A 746 23.90 -34.30 -4.97
CA ASN A 746 24.50 -35.45 -5.65
C ASN A 746 25.14 -36.42 -4.65
N LEU A 747 26.00 -35.94 -3.74
CA LEU A 747 26.61 -36.73 -2.67
C LEU A 747 25.55 -37.46 -1.83
N LYS A 748 24.46 -36.78 -1.45
CA LYS A 748 23.32 -37.36 -0.74
C LYS A 748 22.67 -38.51 -1.52
N THR A 749 22.58 -38.42 -2.86
CA THR A 749 22.10 -39.54 -3.70
C THR A 749 23.11 -40.66 -3.90
N GLU A 750 24.41 -40.46 -3.63
CA GLU A 750 25.43 -41.51 -3.73
C GLU A 750 25.54 -42.27 -2.40
N CYS A 751 25.67 -41.56 -1.27
CA CYS A 751 25.66 -42.17 0.07
C CYS A 751 24.38 -43.00 0.33
N SER A 752 23.23 -42.58 -0.21
CA SER A 752 21.97 -43.34 -0.08
C SER A 752 21.85 -44.58 -0.99
N LYS A 753 22.74 -44.76 -1.98
CA LYS A 753 22.84 -46.00 -2.78
C LYS A 753 23.76 -47.03 -2.11
N CYS A 754 24.75 -46.58 -1.34
CA CYS A 754 25.70 -47.42 -0.60
C CYS A 754 25.14 -47.79 0.80
N ALA A 755 24.06 -48.58 0.81
CA ALA A 755 23.24 -48.83 1.99
C ALA A 755 23.74 -49.97 2.90
N ASP A 756 24.90 -49.79 3.53
CA ASP A 756 25.28 -50.51 4.75
C ASP A 756 25.10 -49.60 5.99
N GLY A 757 24.94 -50.22 7.17
CA GLY A 757 24.26 -49.61 8.32
C GLY A 757 24.90 -48.37 8.97
N GLU A 758 26.15 -48.04 8.66
CA GLU A 758 26.92 -46.97 9.32
C GLU A 758 26.69 -45.59 8.67
N ASN A 759 26.41 -45.54 7.36
CA ASN A 759 26.33 -44.30 6.56
C ASN A 759 25.11 -43.40 6.88
N LYS A 760 24.22 -43.79 7.80
CA LYS A 760 23.05 -42.96 8.17
C LYS A 760 23.45 -41.63 8.79
N SER A 761 24.52 -41.61 9.60
CA SER A 761 25.01 -40.37 10.22
C SER A 761 25.39 -39.33 9.16
N GLU A 762 26.08 -39.78 8.10
CA GLU A 762 26.55 -38.91 7.01
C GLU A 762 25.39 -38.36 6.18
N VAL A 763 24.37 -39.19 5.90
CA VAL A 763 23.18 -38.74 5.14
C VAL A 763 22.32 -37.73 5.93
N GLU A 764 22.29 -37.84 7.25
CA GLU A 764 21.65 -36.84 8.13
C GLU A 764 22.51 -35.57 8.26
N GLU A 765 23.84 -35.68 8.34
CA GLU A 765 24.75 -34.53 8.37
C GLU A 765 24.72 -33.72 7.06
N ILE A 766 24.75 -34.41 5.90
CA ILE A 766 24.58 -33.77 4.58
C ILE A 766 23.19 -33.11 4.45
N ALA A 767 22.16 -33.63 5.13
CA ALA A 767 20.85 -32.97 5.17
C ALA A 767 20.90 -31.64 5.94
N VAL A 768 21.56 -31.60 7.11
CA VAL A 768 21.74 -30.37 7.90
C VAL A 768 22.59 -29.35 7.14
N GLN A 769 23.63 -29.79 6.44
CA GLN A 769 24.44 -28.90 5.57
C GLN A 769 23.61 -28.32 4.42
N LEU A 770 22.74 -29.10 3.79
CA LEU A 770 21.87 -28.64 2.72
C LEU A 770 20.84 -27.60 3.21
N ASP A 771 20.23 -27.81 4.39
CA ASP A 771 19.34 -26.84 5.03
C ASP A 771 20.07 -25.53 5.40
N ASP A 772 21.37 -25.61 5.73
CA ASP A 772 22.18 -24.41 5.97
C ASP A 772 22.45 -23.62 4.68
N VAL A 773 22.85 -24.29 3.61
CA VAL A 773 23.06 -23.68 2.28
C VAL A 773 21.76 -23.09 1.74
N PHE A 774 20.60 -23.73 1.92
CA PHE A 774 19.30 -23.14 1.56
C PHE A 774 19.00 -21.85 2.34
N ARG A 775 19.30 -21.81 3.65
CA ARG A 775 19.12 -20.59 4.47
C ARG A 775 20.09 -19.47 4.08
N GLN A 776 21.30 -19.81 3.64
CA GLN A 776 22.24 -18.85 3.05
C GLN A 776 21.71 -18.32 1.70
N LEU A 777 21.23 -19.21 0.83
CA LEU A 777 20.68 -18.87 -0.49
C LEU A 777 19.46 -17.93 -0.39
N ASP A 778 18.56 -18.16 0.57
CA ASP A 778 17.44 -17.26 0.87
C ASP A 778 17.91 -15.87 1.30
N LYS A 779 18.86 -15.81 2.26
CA LYS A 779 19.47 -14.53 2.69
C LYS A 779 20.10 -13.77 1.51
N CYS A 780 20.93 -14.44 0.71
CA CYS A 780 21.61 -13.80 -0.43
C CYS A 780 20.62 -13.38 -1.52
N SER A 781 19.52 -14.13 -1.73
CA SER A 781 18.42 -13.72 -2.62
C SER A 781 17.71 -12.45 -2.12
N ILE A 782 17.42 -12.36 -0.81
CA ILE A 782 16.82 -11.16 -0.21
C ILE A 782 17.75 -9.96 -0.32
N GLU A 783 19.06 -10.15 -0.18
CA GLU A 783 20.04 -9.07 -0.32
C GLU A 783 20.24 -8.64 -1.78
N ARG A 784 20.26 -9.58 -2.73
CA ARG A 784 20.17 -9.29 -4.18
C ARG A 784 18.96 -8.43 -4.49
N ASP A 785 17.76 -8.82 -4.05
CA ASP A 785 16.52 -8.11 -4.39
C ASP A 785 16.44 -6.72 -3.75
N ARG A 786 17.03 -6.56 -2.56
CA ARG A 786 17.26 -5.23 -1.93
C ARG A 786 18.16 -4.36 -2.80
N TYR A 787 19.32 -4.86 -3.24
CA TYR A 787 20.24 -4.06 -4.06
C TYR A 787 19.65 -3.73 -5.45
N LYS A 788 18.94 -4.68 -6.08
CA LYS A 788 18.19 -4.45 -7.32
C LYS A 788 17.19 -3.30 -7.16
N SER A 789 16.41 -3.32 -6.08
CA SER A 789 15.42 -2.29 -5.78
C SER A 789 16.05 -0.91 -5.52
N GLU A 790 17.25 -0.86 -4.94
CA GLU A 790 17.99 0.39 -4.72
C GLU A 790 18.60 0.95 -6.02
N ILE A 791 19.07 0.09 -6.92
CA ILE A 791 19.54 0.48 -8.26
C ILE A 791 18.37 1.04 -9.09
N GLU A 792 17.23 0.34 -9.14
CA GLU A 792 16.03 0.79 -9.85
C GLU A 792 15.54 2.16 -9.33
N LEU A 793 15.57 2.37 -8.00
CA LEU A 793 15.20 3.65 -7.39
C LEU A 793 16.17 4.78 -7.76
N LEU A 794 17.48 4.53 -7.72
CA LEU A 794 18.51 5.54 -8.07
C LEU A 794 18.48 5.89 -9.57
N GLU A 795 18.21 4.93 -10.44
CA GLU A 795 18.04 5.17 -11.88
C GLU A 795 16.77 6.00 -12.16
N VAL A 796 15.67 5.77 -11.41
CA VAL A 796 14.47 6.63 -11.48
C VAL A 796 14.75 8.05 -10.98
N GLU A 797 15.45 8.23 -9.86
CA GLU A 797 15.84 9.56 -9.34
C GLU A 797 16.70 10.33 -10.35
N LYS A 798 17.71 9.66 -10.94
CA LYS A 798 18.57 10.19 -12.00
C LYS A 798 17.79 10.62 -13.24
N ASN A 799 16.85 9.80 -13.72
CA ASN A 799 15.99 10.14 -14.85
C ASN A 799 15.04 11.32 -14.54
N GLN A 800 14.51 11.40 -13.31
CA GLN A 800 13.68 12.52 -12.87
C GLN A 800 14.48 13.83 -12.82
N ILE A 801 15.67 13.83 -12.23
CA ILE A 801 16.55 15.01 -12.17
C ILE A 801 16.98 15.43 -13.58
N SER A 802 17.32 14.48 -14.46
CA SER A 802 17.65 14.74 -15.86
C SER A 802 16.51 15.48 -16.59
N CYS A 803 15.27 15.00 -16.44
CA CYS A 803 14.08 15.64 -17.01
C CYS A 803 13.88 17.07 -16.46
N GLN A 804 14.00 17.28 -15.14
CA GLN A 804 13.91 18.62 -14.54
C GLN A 804 15.02 19.56 -15.04
N CYS A 805 16.23 19.05 -15.27
CA CYS A 805 17.31 19.82 -15.86
C CYS A 805 17.06 20.20 -17.33
N GLU A 806 16.28 19.42 -18.10
CA GLU A 806 15.87 19.80 -19.46
C GLU A 806 14.72 20.82 -19.45
N GLU A 807 13.73 20.65 -18.56
CA GLU A 807 12.64 21.62 -18.38
C GLU A 807 13.18 23.00 -18.00
N LEU A 808 14.11 23.08 -17.03
CA LEU A 808 14.76 24.34 -16.64
C LEU A 808 15.65 24.93 -17.75
N LYS A 809 16.33 24.11 -18.57
CA LYS A 809 17.07 24.61 -19.74
C LYS A 809 16.13 25.21 -20.78
N ALA A 810 14.98 24.60 -21.03
CA ALA A 810 13.97 25.09 -21.95
C ALA A 810 13.34 26.41 -21.46
N GLU A 811 13.00 26.50 -20.17
CA GLU A 811 12.48 27.73 -19.55
C GLU A 811 13.50 28.88 -19.62
N ILE A 812 14.78 28.63 -19.29
CA ILE A 812 15.85 29.61 -19.41
C ILE A 812 16.05 30.07 -20.87
N ALA A 813 15.91 29.17 -21.85
CA ALA A 813 15.97 29.53 -23.27
C ALA A 813 14.78 30.39 -23.70
N GLN A 814 13.57 30.06 -23.25
CA GLN A 814 12.34 30.80 -23.54
C GLN A 814 12.35 32.21 -22.92
N LEU A 815 12.86 32.34 -21.68
CA LEU A 815 13.05 33.63 -21.02
C LEU A 815 14.09 34.49 -21.76
N LYS A 816 15.24 33.92 -22.15
CA LYS A 816 16.25 34.62 -22.96
C LYS A 816 15.71 35.09 -24.32
N ALA A 817 14.88 34.28 -24.98
CA ALA A 817 14.24 34.63 -26.24
C ALA A 817 13.17 35.75 -26.10
N SER A 818 12.63 35.95 -24.90
CA SER A 818 11.56 36.93 -24.65
C SER A 818 12.10 38.36 -24.43
N ILE A 819 13.34 38.51 -23.94
CA ILE A 819 13.94 39.81 -23.59
C ILE A 819 13.97 40.79 -24.79
N PRO A 820 14.40 40.42 -26.02
CA PRO A 820 14.45 41.36 -27.14
C PRO A 820 13.07 41.90 -27.58
N GLN A 821 12.00 41.10 -27.42
CA GLN A 821 10.65 41.51 -27.83
C GLN A 821 9.99 42.49 -26.85
N ALA A 822 10.40 42.48 -25.58
CA ALA A 822 9.96 43.47 -24.61
C ALA A 822 10.59 44.85 -24.89
N VAL A 823 11.91 44.89 -25.09
CA VAL A 823 12.65 46.15 -25.36
C VAL A 823 12.18 46.82 -26.66
N ALA A 824 11.91 46.04 -27.71
CA ALA A 824 11.44 46.58 -28.99
C ALA A 824 10.06 47.27 -28.92
N ARG A 825 9.23 47.01 -27.90
CA ARG A 825 7.90 47.61 -27.74
C ARG A 825 7.86 48.88 -26.88
N ALA A 826 8.97 49.25 -26.25
CA ALA A 826 9.01 50.39 -25.33
C ALA A 826 9.34 51.75 -26.00
N ASN A 827 9.89 51.73 -27.22
CA ASN A 827 10.57 52.91 -27.79
C ASN A 827 9.70 53.80 -28.71
N ASP A 828 8.51 53.35 -29.14
CA ASP A 828 7.63 54.11 -30.04
C ASP A 828 6.63 55.02 -29.28
N SER A 829 7.13 55.97 -28.46
CA SER A 829 6.31 57.01 -27.79
C SER A 829 7.05 58.32 -27.43
N THR A 830 7.67 58.92 -28.45
CA THR A 830 7.69 60.38 -28.72
C THR A 830 7.94 61.41 -27.58
N THR A 831 9.18 61.95 -27.50
CA THR A 831 9.58 63.35 -27.13
C THR A 831 9.33 63.91 -25.71
N SER A 832 10.14 64.84 -25.14
CA SER A 832 11.47 65.38 -25.50
C SER A 832 12.02 66.33 -24.40
N ASN A 833 13.35 66.33 -24.19
CA ASN A 833 14.16 67.35 -23.48
C ASN A 833 13.88 67.48 -21.95
N VAL A 834 14.82 67.86 -21.07
CA VAL A 834 16.18 68.42 -21.21
C VAL A 834 17.20 67.54 -20.46
N GLU A 835 18.48 67.73 -20.76
CA GLU A 835 19.65 67.09 -20.13
C GLU A 835 19.74 67.30 -18.62
N ASP A 836 20.08 66.26 -17.87
CA ASP A 836 21.26 66.32 -16.99
C ASP A 836 21.87 64.90 -16.84
N SER A 837 23.19 64.78 -16.85
CA SER A 837 23.87 63.50 -17.09
C SER A 837 24.51 62.92 -15.82
N VAL A 838 23.97 61.80 -15.32
CA VAL A 838 24.59 61.03 -14.23
C VAL A 838 24.64 59.54 -14.58
N ASN A 839 25.81 59.06 -14.99
CA ASN A 839 26.04 57.65 -15.29
C ASN A 839 26.09 56.82 -13.99
N PHE A 840 25.06 56.02 -13.73
CA PHE A 840 25.09 54.89 -12.81
C PHE A 840 24.71 53.61 -13.55
N SER A 841 25.21 52.46 -13.09
CA SER A 841 24.95 51.19 -13.78
C SER A 841 23.53 50.66 -13.48
N ASP A 842 22.75 50.36 -14.52
CA ASP A 842 21.35 49.91 -14.41
C ASP A 842 21.16 48.70 -13.48
N GLY A 843 22.19 47.86 -13.32
CA GLY A 843 22.16 46.66 -12.49
C GLY A 843 22.15 46.92 -10.97
N GLU A 844 22.49 48.12 -10.51
CA GLU A 844 22.53 48.46 -9.07
C GLU A 844 21.32 49.28 -8.64
N SER A 845 20.87 50.24 -9.45
CA SER A 845 19.65 51.03 -9.19
C SER A 845 18.42 50.13 -9.02
N LEU A 846 18.24 49.13 -9.90
CA LEU A 846 17.14 48.16 -9.80
C LEU A 846 17.19 47.29 -8.53
N LYS A 847 18.40 46.99 -8.02
CA LYS A 847 18.55 46.26 -6.74
C LYS A 847 18.19 47.15 -5.55
N LEU A 848 18.63 48.40 -5.55
CA LEU A 848 18.32 49.37 -4.49
C LEU A 848 16.81 49.66 -4.43
N ARG A 849 16.17 49.87 -5.59
CA ARG A 849 14.70 50.00 -5.71
C ARG A 849 13.97 48.77 -5.16
N SER A 850 14.41 47.57 -5.53
CA SER A 850 13.83 46.31 -5.04
C SER A 850 13.98 46.16 -3.52
N LEU A 851 15.13 46.53 -2.97
CA LEU A 851 15.37 46.55 -1.54
C LEU A 851 14.42 47.54 -0.82
N ARG A 852 14.29 48.78 -1.34
CA ARG A 852 13.38 49.80 -0.80
C ARG A 852 11.91 49.36 -0.84
N VAL A 853 11.47 48.65 -1.89
CA VAL A 853 10.12 48.06 -1.94
C VAL A 853 9.92 47.03 -0.83
N ASN A 854 10.88 46.13 -0.60
CA ASN A 854 10.81 45.12 0.45
C ASN A 854 10.85 45.75 1.86
N VAL A 855 11.68 46.77 2.08
CA VAL A 855 11.74 47.54 3.32
C VAL A 855 10.43 48.28 3.59
N GLY A 856 9.84 48.91 2.57
CA GLY A 856 8.52 49.55 2.66
C GLY A 856 7.42 48.58 3.08
N GLN A 857 7.36 47.40 2.45
CA GLN A 857 6.41 46.34 2.84
C GLN A 857 6.61 45.88 4.29
N LEU A 858 7.86 45.83 4.78
CA LEU A 858 8.14 45.51 6.18
C LEU A 858 7.68 46.64 7.12
N LEU A 859 7.96 47.90 6.76
CA LEU A 859 7.55 49.09 7.53
C LEU A 859 6.02 49.17 7.68
N ALA A 860 5.24 48.81 6.67
CA ALA A 860 3.77 48.77 6.76
C ALA A 860 3.24 47.74 7.78
N THR A 861 4.05 46.76 8.22
CA THR A 861 3.67 45.86 9.33
C THR A 861 3.92 46.46 10.72
N ILE A 862 4.69 47.54 10.80
CA ILE A 862 5.02 48.29 12.03
C ILE A 862 4.18 49.59 12.10
N MET A 863 3.98 50.25 10.95
CA MET A 863 3.15 51.44 10.76
C MET A 863 1.95 51.09 9.84
N PRO A 864 0.82 50.61 10.37
CA PRO A 864 -0.31 50.17 9.56
C PRO A 864 -1.03 51.29 8.78
N ASP A 865 -0.77 52.56 9.11
CA ASP A 865 -1.29 53.74 8.41
C ASP A 865 -0.41 54.18 7.21
N LEU A 866 0.68 53.47 6.90
CA LEU A 866 1.61 53.79 5.81
C LEU A 866 1.07 53.32 4.45
N ASP A 867 0.52 54.24 3.65
CA ASP A 867 0.05 53.93 2.29
C ASP A 867 1.21 53.72 1.30
N LEU A 868 1.53 52.43 1.07
CA LEU A 868 2.55 51.97 0.14
C LEU A 868 2.34 52.39 -1.33
N GLN A 869 1.15 52.87 -1.72
CA GLN A 869 0.89 53.37 -3.08
C GLN A 869 1.36 54.81 -3.29
N GLN A 870 1.61 55.56 -2.23
CA GLN A 870 2.06 56.96 -2.29
C GLN A 870 3.57 57.14 -2.04
N VAL A 871 4.28 56.08 -1.66
CA VAL A 871 5.73 56.08 -1.41
C VAL A 871 6.50 55.99 -2.73
N ASN A 872 7.44 56.91 -2.96
CA ASN A 872 8.34 56.84 -4.11
C ASN A 872 9.63 56.06 -3.77
N TYR A 873 9.74 54.85 -4.32
CA TYR A 873 10.86 53.92 -4.08
C TYR A 873 12.13 54.23 -4.90
N ASP A 874 12.06 55.16 -5.86
CA ASP A 874 13.21 55.59 -6.67
C ASP A 874 14.05 56.70 -5.98
N ILE A 875 13.64 57.12 -4.79
CA ILE A 875 14.34 58.10 -3.93
C ILE A 875 14.40 57.60 -2.49
N ASP A 876 15.13 58.33 -1.64
CA ASP A 876 15.59 57.86 -0.32
C ASP A 876 14.50 57.94 0.79
N VAL A 877 13.26 58.25 0.42
CA VAL A 877 12.11 58.45 1.35
C VAL A 877 11.84 57.22 2.23
N VAL A 878 12.03 56.01 1.70
CA VAL A 878 11.91 54.77 2.51
C VAL A 878 12.96 54.71 3.61
N ASP A 879 14.16 55.20 3.32
CA ASP A 879 15.30 55.13 4.24
C ASP A 879 15.18 56.20 5.34
N GLU A 880 14.60 57.37 5.02
CA GLU A 880 14.20 58.38 6.02
C GLU A 880 13.10 57.86 6.97
N ILE A 881 12.06 57.21 6.43
CA ILE A 881 10.97 56.61 7.25
C ILE A 881 11.53 55.49 8.13
N LEU A 882 12.42 54.64 7.60
CA LEU A 882 13.10 53.62 8.38
C LEU A 882 13.92 54.22 9.52
N GLY A 883 14.65 55.31 9.27
CA GLY A 883 15.39 56.04 10.29
C GLY A 883 14.51 56.51 11.45
N GLN A 884 13.40 57.19 11.14
CA GLN A 884 12.46 57.69 12.16
C GLN A 884 11.84 56.56 13.00
N VAL A 885 11.49 55.42 12.39
CA VAL A 885 10.98 54.25 13.11
C VAL A 885 12.05 53.64 14.03
N VAL A 886 13.30 53.54 13.57
CA VAL A 886 14.41 53.02 14.38
C VAL A 886 14.73 53.93 15.56
N GLU A 887 14.70 55.26 15.38
CA GLU A 887 14.87 56.23 16.48
C GLU A 887 13.75 56.12 17.52
N GLN A 888 12.47 56.09 17.11
CA GLN A 888 11.34 55.89 18.04
C GLN A 888 11.42 54.56 18.79
N MET A 889 11.82 53.47 18.14
CA MET A 889 12.03 52.18 18.81
C MET A 889 13.19 52.22 19.82
N HIS A 890 14.19 53.09 19.63
CA HIS A 890 15.27 53.29 20.60
C HIS A 890 14.83 54.10 21.82
N GLU A 891 14.01 55.15 21.65
CA GLU A 891 13.42 55.89 22.77
C GLU A 891 12.51 54.99 23.62
N ILE A 892 11.63 54.20 22.97
CA ILE A 892 10.73 53.25 23.64
C ILE A 892 11.51 52.15 24.38
N SER A 893 12.71 51.79 23.92
CA SER A 893 13.57 50.80 24.59
C SER A 893 14.44 51.38 25.72
N SER A 894 14.38 52.70 25.94
CA SER A 894 15.24 53.44 26.87
C SER A 894 14.45 54.07 28.05
N THR A 895 13.19 53.67 28.26
CA THR A 895 12.30 54.14 29.35
C THR A 895 11.62 52.98 30.08
#